data_AF-A0A2E0UEU1-F1
#
_entry.id   AF-A0A2E0UEU1-F1
#
_cell.length_a   1.000
_cell.length_b   1.000
_cell.length_c   1.000
_cell.angle_alpha   90.00
_cell.angle_beta   90.00
_cell.angle_gamma   90.00
#
_symmetry.space_group_name_H-M   'P 1'
#
loop_
_entity.id
_entity.type
_entity.pdbx_description
1 polymer ?
#
loop_
_entity_poly.entity_id
_entity_poly.type
_entity_poly.pdbx_seq_one_letter_code
_entity_poly.pdbx_strand_id
1 'polypeptide(L)'
;MSGWQFWIDRGGTFTDVVARRPDGSTVTHKLLSENPRIYDDAAIQGIREILGLANGDPLPFEDISAVKMGTTVATNALLEREGEPTALITTSGFADALRIGYQARPELFALDIVLPEMLYTKVVEIDERVSADGSIIKPLDVSAARTLLEEVRKEGFNAIAIALLHGYRYTEHERMLDEIANEIGFQQISVSHEVSPLMKLVSRGDTTVVDAYLSPILRRYVNSVDEKLRPEGLGPNLMFMQSNGGLTDAHHFRGKDALLSGPAGGVVGMVRTAETAGFDQLIGFDMGGTSTDVSHYAGELERTHETQVAGVRVRAPMIHIHTVAAGGGSILHFDGSRLRVGPDSAGADPGPACYGNEGPLAITDANVLLGKLRPEFFPHVFGRDGDQPLDVKTVTEKFDELAKEISQASGIPQSAESVAEGFLSIAVENMANAIKKISVQRGYDITSYTLVCFGGAGGQHACLVADRLGVSRIHIHPHAGVLSALGIGLADIRHLSEGAVESVLSEELLIDLEPKWISMEAESVNVVKKQGVLDNQITTMKRFGIRYAGSDTALQVDAGSCSAVQESFEEQHRSRFGFISPEKELIIESMQVEAVGVSDSVDLLSGQSDTDQDLLGVFSTVMNGEPHETPFVARAALKTGKPVLGPAVLVEETGTTVIEPGWSATASENGDLILERVVALPDRVAIGTDVDPVQLEIFNN
;
A
#
# COMPACT_ATOMS: atom_id res chain seq x y z
N MET A 1 3.88 -29.95 -16.46
CA MET A 1 2.97 -29.68 -15.32
C MET A 1 3.62 -28.55 -14.56
N SER A 2 2.87 -27.48 -14.26
CA SER A 2 3.40 -26.38 -13.45
C SER A 2 3.59 -26.87 -12.02
N GLY A 3 4.76 -26.60 -11.42
CA GLY A 3 4.95 -26.81 -9.98
C GLY A 3 4.05 -25.88 -9.15
N TRP A 4 4.10 -26.03 -7.83
CA TRP A 4 3.43 -25.13 -6.90
C TRP A 4 3.83 -23.67 -7.12
N GLN A 5 2.90 -22.75 -6.87
CA GLN A 5 3.21 -21.33 -6.74
C GLN A 5 2.74 -20.84 -5.38
N PHE A 6 3.56 -20.04 -4.70
CA PHE A 6 3.20 -19.42 -3.43
C PHE A 6 3.21 -17.90 -3.59
N TRP A 7 2.13 -17.25 -3.15
CA TRP A 7 1.96 -15.82 -3.17
C TRP A 7 1.72 -15.36 -1.74
N ILE A 8 2.60 -14.51 -1.22
CA ILE A 8 2.71 -14.27 0.21
C ILE A 8 2.70 -12.77 0.46
N ASP A 9 1.78 -12.29 1.30
CA ASP A 9 1.85 -10.94 1.85
C ASP A 9 2.28 -11.00 3.31
N ARG A 10 3.51 -10.57 3.59
CA ARG A 10 4.02 -10.47 4.96
C ARG A 10 3.65 -9.10 5.55
N GLY A 11 2.44 -9.02 6.09
CA GLY A 11 1.94 -7.87 6.83
C GLY A 11 2.57 -7.73 8.22
N GLY A 12 2.18 -6.69 8.97
CA GLY A 12 2.68 -6.46 10.34
C GLY A 12 2.15 -7.47 11.36
N THR A 13 0.85 -7.77 11.30
CA THR A 13 0.21 -8.71 12.25
C THR A 13 0.19 -10.14 11.74
N PHE A 14 -0.27 -10.33 10.50
CA PHE A 14 -0.45 -11.64 9.89
C PHE A 14 0.30 -11.72 8.57
N THR A 15 0.77 -12.93 8.28
CA THR A 15 1.28 -13.32 6.97
C THR A 15 0.21 -14.13 6.26
N ASP A 16 -0.26 -13.60 5.14
CA ASP A 16 -1.28 -14.22 4.31
C ASP A 16 -0.61 -14.99 3.16
N VAL A 17 -0.96 -16.26 3.02
CA VAL A 17 -0.39 -17.15 2.00
C VAL A 17 -1.51 -17.65 1.10
N VAL A 18 -1.34 -17.45 -0.20
CA VAL A 18 -2.15 -18.10 -1.24
C VAL A 18 -1.23 -19.01 -2.02
N ALA A 19 -1.54 -20.30 -2.07
CA ALA A 19 -0.80 -21.26 -2.86
C ALA A 19 -1.65 -21.79 -4.01
N ARG A 20 -1.09 -21.82 -5.21
CA ARG A 20 -1.67 -22.49 -6.38
C ARG A 20 -1.03 -23.88 -6.51
N ARG A 21 -1.87 -24.91 -6.47
CA ARG A 21 -1.49 -26.30 -6.67
C ARG A 21 -1.10 -26.55 -8.13
N PRO A 22 -0.33 -27.62 -8.42
CA PRO A 22 -0.04 -28.07 -9.78
C PRO A 22 -1.28 -28.34 -10.65
N ASP A 23 -2.41 -28.68 -10.04
CA ASP A 23 -3.70 -28.88 -10.73
C ASP A 23 -4.46 -27.58 -11.05
N GLY A 24 -3.95 -26.44 -10.59
CA GLY A 24 -4.52 -25.11 -10.80
C GLY A 24 -5.39 -24.61 -9.66
N SER A 25 -5.81 -25.46 -8.71
CA SER A 25 -6.62 -25.05 -7.56
C SER A 25 -5.83 -24.18 -6.57
N THR A 26 -6.52 -23.33 -5.82
CA THR A 26 -5.91 -22.47 -4.79
C THR A 26 -6.14 -23.03 -3.39
N VAL A 27 -5.27 -22.66 -2.46
CA VAL A 27 -5.44 -22.84 -1.02
C VAL A 27 -4.90 -21.62 -0.31
N THR A 28 -5.60 -21.21 0.73
CA THR A 28 -5.23 -20.05 1.55
C THR A 28 -4.76 -20.52 2.92
N HIS A 29 -3.81 -19.81 3.50
CA HIS A 29 -3.35 -20.06 4.85
C HIS A 29 -2.95 -18.73 5.52
N LYS A 30 -3.06 -18.66 6.84
CA LYS A 30 -2.78 -17.44 7.60
C LYS A 30 -1.99 -17.76 8.86
N LEU A 31 -0.89 -17.05 9.06
CA LEU A 31 -0.03 -17.19 10.24
C LEU A 31 0.20 -15.83 10.88
N LEU A 32 0.59 -15.81 12.16
CA LEU A 32 1.14 -14.60 12.76
C LEU A 32 2.46 -14.25 12.06
N SER A 33 2.68 -12.96 11.76
CA SER A 33 3.90 -12.52 11.07
C SER A 33 5.16 -12.72 11.90
N GLU A 34 5.02 -12.72 13.23
CA GLU A 34 6.10 -12.95 14.17
C GLU A 34 5.68 -13.93 15.25
N ASN A 35 6.34 -15.09 15.28
CA ASN A 35 6.22 -16.04 16.38
C ASN A 35 7.53 -16.84 16.56
N PRO A 36 8.60 -16.18 17.06
CA PRO A 36 9.94 -16.76 17.13
C PRO A 36 10.03 -18.00 18.06
N ARG A 37 8.98 -18.27 18.84
CA ARG A 37 8.89 -19.48 19.67
C ARG A 37 8.54 -20.74 18.86
N ILE A 38 7.92 -20.57 17.69
CA ILE A 38 7.39 -21.68 16.87
C ILE A 38 8.16 -21.80 15.55
N TYR A 39 8.45 -20.67 14.89
CA TYR A 39 9.14 -20.64 13.59
C TYR A 39 10.01 -19.40 13.42
N ASP A 40 11.05 -19.51 12.58
CA ASP A 40 11.97 -18.41 12.29
C ASP A 40 11.37 -17.39 11.32
N ASP A 41 10.58 -17.84 10.34
CA ASP A 41 9.97 -17.00 9.31
C ASP A 41 8.62 -17.56 8.90
N ALA A 42 7.59 -16.70 8.92
CA ALA A 42 6.21 -17.07 8.67
C ALA A 42 5.95 -17.47 7.20
N ALA A 43 6.66 -16.87 6.24
CA ALA A 43 6.49 -17.19 4.82
C ALA A 43 6.99 -18.62 4.53
N ILE A 44 8.18 -18.96 5.01
CA ILE A 44 8.71 -20.32 4.90
C ILE A 44 7.84 -21.32 5.67
N GLN A 45 7.40 -20.97 6.87
CA GLN A 45 6.52 -21.86 7.64
C GLN A 45 5.20 -22.13 6.90
N GLY A 46 4.57 -21.10 6.33
CA GLY A 46 3.35 -21.26 5.54
C GLY A 46 3.52 -22.18 4.33
N ILE A 47 4.65 -22.09 3.63
CA ILE A 47 4.99 -23.04 2.55
C ILE A 47 5.07 -24.48 3.09
N ARG A 48 5.72 -24.69 4.24
CA ARG A 48 5.89 -26.01 4.84
C ARG A 48 4.56 -26.64 5.26
N GLU A 49 3.71 -25.85 5.92
CA GLU A 49 2.40 -26.31 6.41
C GLU A 49 1.47 -26.69 5.25
N ILE A 50 1.44 -25.89 4.18
CA ILE A 50 0.64 -26.19 2.98
C ILE A 50 1.15 -27.47 2.28
N LEU A 51 2.46 -27.70 2.28
CA LEU A 51 3.06 -28.93 1.73
C LEU A 51 2.98 -30.13 2.69
N GLY A 52 2.47 -29.95 3.91
CA GLY A 52 2.35 -31.00 4.92
C GLY A 52 3.70 -31.49 5.49
N LEU A 53 4.72 -30.62 5.53
CA LEU A 53 6.07 -30.93 5.98
C LEU A 53 6.22 -30.69 7.49
N ALA A 54 6.94 -31.56 8.20
CA ALA A 54 7.27 -31.35 9.61
C ALA A 54 8.44 -30.37 9.75
N ASN A 55 8.65 -29.75 10.93
CA ASN A 55 9.78 -28.84 11.14
C ASN A 55 11.13 -29.53 10.90
N GLY A 56 11.97 -28.95 10.03
CA GLY A 56 13.30 -29.45 9.68
C GLY A 56 13.39 -30.33 8.43
N ASP A 57 12.28 -30.85 7.89
CA ASP A 57 12.26 -31.54 6.59
C ASP A 57 12.79 -30.63 5.46
N PRO A 58 13.53 -31.15 4.46
CA PRO A 58 13.94 -30.35 3.32
C PRO A 58 12.72 -29.88 2.51
N LEU A 59 12.74 -28.63 2.04
CA LEU A 59 11.72 -28.12 1.12
C LEU A 59 11.90 -28.80 -0.26
N PRO A 60 10.82 -29.25 -0.92
CA PRO A 60 10.90 -29.81 -2.27
C PRO A 60 10.94 -28.67 -3.31
N PHE A 61 12.02 -27.89 -3.35
CA PHE A 61 12.12 -26.69 -4.19
C PHE A 61 11.99 -26.98 -5.71
N GLU A 62 12.27 -28.20 -6.15
CA GLU A 62 12.05 -28.64 -7.55
C GLU A 62 10.56 -28.71 -7.93
N ASP A 63 9.69 -28.93 -6.94
CA ASP A 63 8.23 -28.97 -7.12
C ASP A 63 7.60 -27.58 -6.99
N ILE A 64 8.38 -26.55 -6.63
CA ILE A 64 7.94 -25.16 -6.51
C ILE A 64 8.43 -24.38 -7.73
N SER A 65 7.50 -23.83 -8.50
CA SER A 65 7.84 -23.03 -9.68
C SER A 65 8.16 -21.57 -9.34
N ALA A 66 7.42 -20.97 -8.41
CA ALA A 66 7.61 -19.57 -8.04
C ALA A 66 7.16 -19.29 -6.59
N VAL A 67 7.85 -18.35 -5.96
CA VAL A 67 7.45 -17.71 -4.71
C VAL A 67 7.42 -16.20 -4.96
N LYS A 68 6.25 -15.59 -4.89
CA LYS A 68 6.04 -14.15 -5.08
C LYS A 68 5.66 -13.54 -3.73
N MET A 69 6.35 -12.49 -3.29
CA MET A 69 6.14 -11.94 -1.95
C MET A 69 6.03 -10.42 -1.88
N GLY A 70 5.14 -9.93 -1.03
CA GLY A 70 5.09 -8.56 -0.53
C GLY A 70 5.63 -8.52 0.89
N THR A 71 6.27 -7.41 1.27
CA THR A 71 6.85 -7.30 2.61
C THR A 71 6.75 -5.90 3.18
N THR A 72 6.44 -5.82 4.47
CA THR A 72 6.40 -4.58 5.25
C THR A 72 7.74 -4.22 5.89
N VAL A 73 8.78 -5.05 5.74
CA VAL A 73 10.10 -4.88 6.39
C VAL A 73 10.71 -3.50 6.16
N ALA A 74 10.71 -3.00 4.92
CA ALA A 74 11.24 -1.66 4.62
C ALA A 74 10.40 -0.54 5.25
N THR A 75 9.08 -0.65 5.17
CA THR A 75 8.16 0.35 5.73
C THR A 75 8.30 0.42 7.26
N ASN A 76 8.35 -0.73 7.94
CA ASN A 76 8.50 -0.81 9.40
C ASN A 76 9.86 -0.25 9.83
N ALA A 77 10.96 -0.67 9.19
CA ALA A 77 12.28 -0.14 9.50
C ALA A 77 12.36 1.39 9.31
N LEU A 78 11.64 1.94 8.32
CA LEU A 78 11.58 3.38 8.11
C LEU A 78 10.78 4.10 9.20
N LEU A 79 9.67 3.51 9.66
CA LEU A 79 8.81 4.04 10.73
C LEU A 79 9.50 3.98 12.10
N GLU A 80 10.16 2.86 12.40
CA GLU A 80 10.83 2.57 13.67
C GLU A 80 12.23 3.17 13.75
N ARG A 81 12.74 3.73 12.63
CA ARG A 81 14.11 4.26 12.50
C ARG A 81 15.19 3.20 12.76
N GLU A 82 14.92 1.96 12.33
CA GLU A 82 15.82 0.81 12.50
C GLU A 82 16.56 0.40 11.22
N GLY A 83 17.00 1.38 10.43
CA GLY A 83 17.83 1.12 9.24
C GLY A 83 19.33 1.20 9.45
N GLU A 84 20.06 0.95 8.35
CA GLU A 84 21.53 0.91 8.39
C GLU A 84 22.08 2.34 8.59
N PRO A 85 22.99 2.56 9.57
CA PRO A 85 23.64 3.86 9.75
C PRO A 85 24.27 4.34 8.45
N THR A 86 23.79 5.48 7.96
CA THR A 86 24.10 5.98 6.62
C THR A 86 24.82 7.33 6.69
N ALA A 87 25.87 7.50 5.89
CA ALA A 87 26.52 8.78 5.65
C ALA A 87 26.12 9.36 4.28
N LEU A 88 25.80 10.65 4.25
CA LEU A 88 25.54 11.42 3.03
C LEU A 88 26.86 12.01 2.49
N ILE A 89 27.18 11.70 1.25
CA ILE A 89 28.28 12.29 0.49
C ILE A 89 27.69 13.29 -0.50
N THR A 90 28.03 14.57 -0.37
CA THR A 90 27.45 15.63 -1.20
C THR A 90 28.48 16.68 -1.59
N THR A 91 28.13 17.55 -2.53
CA THR A 91 28.98 18.65 -2.99
C THR A 91 29.24 19.65 -1.85
N SER A 92 30.47 20.19 -1.75
CA SER A 92 30.81 21.20 -0.75
C SER A 92 29.93 22.46 -0.82
N GLY A 93 29.51 22.93 0.35
CA GLY A 93 28.53 24.01 0.54
C GLY A 93 27.07 23.56 0.57
N PHE A 94 26.81 22.25 0.49
CA PHE A 94 25.46 21.67 0.43
C PHE A 94 25.16 20.68 1.57
N ALA A 95 26.00 20.61 2.61
CA ALA A 95 25.81 19.68 3.74
C ALA A 95 24.39 19.68 4.33
N ASP A 96 23.78 20.85 4.50
CA ASP A 96 22.46 21.01 5.12
C ASP A 96 21.30 20.96 4.13
N ALA A 97 21.54 20.75 2.82
CA ALA A 97 20.51 20.90 1.79
C ALA A 97 19.28 20.01 2.02
N LEU A 98 19.50 18.74 2.40
CA LEU A 98 18.40 17.80 2.68
C LEU A 98 17.65 18.16 3.97
N ARG A 99 18.38 18.61 5.00
CA ARG A 99 17.80 19.03 6.28
C ARG A 99 16.93 20.29 6.13
N ILE A 100 17.40 21.27 5.35
CA ILE A 100 16.65 22.49 5.04
C ILE A 100 15.41 22.16 4.19
N GLY A 101 15.58 21.26 3.21
CA GLY A 101 14.51 20.82 2.34
C GLY A 101 13.88 21.98 1.57
N TYR A 102 12.54 22.05 1.60
CA TYR A 102 11.75 23.10 0.95
C TYR A 102 11.23 24.17 1.92
N GLN A 103 11.66 24.16 3.19
CA GLN A 103 11.20 25.07 4.25
C GLN A 103 9.67 25.02 4.49
N ALA A 104 9.00 23.94 4.08
CA ALA A 104 7.58 23.73 4.34
C ALA A 104 7.33 23.49 5.84
N ARG A 105 6.23 24.03 6.37
CA ARG A 105 5.77 23.78 7.74
C ARG A 105 4.69 22.70 7.70
N PRO A 106 4.94 21.48 8.24
CA PRO A 106 3.93 20.42 8.26
C PRO A 106 2.65 20.88 8.97
N GLU A 107 2.81 21.54 10.11
CA GLU A 107 1.73 22.20 10.83
C GLU A 107 1.92 23.72 10.75
N LEU A 108 1.16 24.37 9.88
CA LEU A 108 1.29 25.80 9.57
C LEU A 108 1.19 26.69 10.82
N PHE A 109 0.41 26.26 11.82
CA PHE A 109 0.11 27.02 13.03
C PHE A 109 0.89 26.55 14.28
N ALA A 110 1.70 25.49 14.20
CA ALA A 110 2.49 25.02 15.33
C ALA A 110 3.52 26.08 15.73
N LEU A 111 3.44 26.62 16.95
CA LEU A 111 4.37 27.63 17.44
C LEU A 111 5.80 27.08 17.61
N ASP A 112 5.90 25.80 17.95
CA ASP A 112 7.16 25.05 18.03
C ASP A 112 7.26 24.11 16.81
N ILE A 113 8.15 24.45 15.87
CA ILE A 113 8.29 23.69 14.63
C ILE A 113 9.25 22.53 14.89
N VAL A 114 8.70 21.31 14.93
CA VAL A 114 9.50 20.09 14.99
C VAL A 114 9.89 19.71 13.56
N LEU A 115 11.19 19.72 13.27
CA LEU A 115 11.71 19.24 11.99
C LEU A 115 11.71 17.71 11.95
N PRO A 116 11.45 17.08 10.79
CA PRO A 116 11.63 15.65 10.63
C PRO A 116 13.07 15.24 10.96
N GLU A 117 13.21 14.08 11.60
CA GLU A 117 14.51 13.47 11.83
C GLU A 117 15.14 13.02 10.50
N MET A 118 16.45 13.23 10.35
CA MET A 118 17.19 12.81 9.16
C MET A 118 17.61 11.35 9.29
N LEU A 119 17.52 10.59 8.19
CA LEU A 119 17.96 9.19 8.16
C LEU A 119 19.48 9.01 8.17
N TYR A 120 20.22 10.00 7.66
CA TYR A 120 21.69 9.99 7.73
C TYR A 120 22.16 10.62 9.04
N THR A 121 23.26 10.12 9.58
CA THR A 121 23.86 10.61 10.84
C THR A 121 25.19 11.33 10.63
N LYS A 122 25.77 11.22 9.43
CA LYS A 122 26.99 11.93 9.02
C LYS A 122 26.83 12.54 7.63
N VAL A 123 27.43 13.70 7.42
CA VAL A 123 27.56 14.34 6.11
C VAL A 123 29.03 14.56 5.80
N VAL A 124 29.44 14.24 4.57
CA VAL A 124 30.77 14.51 4.03
C VAL A 124 30.62 15.34 2.78
N GLU A 125 31.32 16.47 2.78
CA GLU A 125 31.37 17.37 1.65
C GLU A 125 32.58 17.04 0.77
N ILE A 126 32.32 16.73 -0.50
CA ILE A 126 33.33 16.54 -1.53
C ILE A 126 33.57 17.88 -2.22
N ASP A 127 34.83 18.22 -2.37
CA ASP A 127 35.25 19.51 -2.92
C ASP A 127 35.28 19.48 -4.45
N GLU A 128 34.14 19.16 -5.08
CA GLU A 128 33.94 19.15 -6.53
C GLU A 128 32.82 20.12 -6.94
N ARG A 129 32.75 20.48 -8.23
CA ARG A 129 31.61 21.26 -8.74
C ARG A 129 31.46 21.14 -10.25
N VAL A 130 30.27 20.74 -10.68
CA VAL A 130 29.81 20.82 -12.07
C VAL A 130 28.70 21.87 -12.15
N SER A 131 28.66 22.65 -13.23
CA SER A 131 27.61 23.65 -13.47
C SER A 131 26.33 22.99 -14.03
N ALA A 132 25.28 23.78 -14.24
CA ALA A 132 24.06 23.32 -14.92
C ALA A 132 24.25 23.02 -16.42
N ASP A 133 25.29 23.58 -17.06
CA ASP A 133 25.64 23.35 -18.48
C ASP A 133 26.71 22.28 -18.69
N GLY A 134 27.26 21.74 -17.60
CA GLY A 134 28.25 20.66 -17.62
C GLY A 134 29.69 21.12 -17.55
N SER A 135 29.96 22.44 -17.51
CA SER A 135 31.30 22.93 -17.23
C SER A 135 31.77 22.52 -15.82
N ILE A 136 32.96 21.92 -15.77
CA ILE A 136 33.64 21.59 -14.51
C ILE A 136 34.17 22.89 -13.90
N ILE A 137 33.49 23.38 -12.86
CA ILE A 137 33.92 24.55 -12.08
C ILE A 137 35.05 24.13 -11.14
N LYS A 138 34.95 22.93 -10.57
CA LYS A 138 35.97 22.34 -9.72
C LYS A 138 36.07 20.83 -9.97
N PRO A 139 37.23 20.33 -10.42
CA PRO A 139 37.41 18.90 -10.66
C PRO A 139 37.40 18.12 -9.35
N LEU A 140 36.97 16.86 -9.39
CA LEU A 140 37.06 15.95 -8.26
C LEU A 140 38.53 15.63 -7.92
N ASP A 141 38.96 15.92 -6.70
CA ASP A 141 40.22 15.43 -6.16
C ASP A 141 40.04 14.00 -5.63
N VAL A 142 40.43 13.02 -6.44
CA VAL A 142 40.32 11.59 -6.14
C VAL A 142 41.07 11.19 -4.88
N SER A 143 42.23 11.78 -4.62
CA SER A 143 43.05 11.42 -3.45
C SER A 143 42.42 11.93 -2.17
N ALA A 144 41.95 13.19 -2.17
CA ALA A 144 41.23 13.77 -1.04
C ALA A 144 39.91 13.06 -0.78
N ALA A 145 39.13 12.77 -1.82
CA ALA A 145 37.87 12.04 -1.71
C ALA A 145 38.07 10.63 -1.11
N ARG A 146 39.12 9.91 -1.54
CA ARG A 146 39.47 8.61 -0.95
C ARG A 146 39.77 8.72 0.55
N THR A 147 40.59 9.70 0.96
CA THR A 147 40.89 9.89 2.39
C THR A 147 39.62 10.13 3.21
N LEU A 148 38.71 10.98 2.72
CA LEU A 148 37.43 11.25 3.39
C LEU A 148 36.55 9.99 3.49
N LEU A 149 36.46 9.20 2.42
CA LEU A 149 35.67 7.96 2.42
C LEU A 149 36.29 6.87 3.31
N GLU A 150 37.63 6.78 3.38
CA GLU A 150 38.32 5.89 4.31
C GLU A 150 38.07 6.26 5.78
N GLU A 151 38.00 7.56 6.09
CA GLU A 151 37.63 8.03 7.44
C GLU A 151 36.19 7.64 7.79
N VAL A 152 35.24 7.86 6.87
CA VAL A 152 33.85 7.40 7.05
C VAL A 152 33.78 5.90 7.30
N ARG A 153 34.55 5.10 6.56
CA ARG A 153 34.62 3.64 6.76
C ARG A 153 35.18 3.28 8.14
N LYS A 154 36.26 3.95 8.57
CA LYS A 154 36.89 3.74 9.88
C LYS A 154 35.98 4.10 11.05
N GLU A 155 35.06 5.04 10.86
CA GLU A 155 34.02 5.40 11.84
C GLU A 155 32.88 4.38 11.96
N GLY A 156 32.88 3.34 11.10
CA GLY A 156 31.95 2.22 11.19
C GLY A 156 30.77 2.28 10.23
N PHE A 157 30.68 3.28 9.36
CA PHE A 157 29.65 3.32 8.32
C PHE A 157 29.88 2.22 7.29
N ASN A 158 28.84 1.41 7.03
CA ASN A 158 28.82 0.40 5.97
C ASN A 158 28.01 0.86 4.75
N ALA A 159 27.09 1.81 4.95
CA ALA A 159 26.21 2.37 3.93
C ALA A 159 26.48 3.85 3.68
N ILE A 160 26.54 4.24 2.41
CA ILE A 160 26.66 5.63 1.99
C ILE A 160 25.66 5.98 0.89
N ALA A 161 25.22 7.24 0.89
CA ALA A 161 24.41 7.84 -0.15
C ALA A 161 25.21 8.96 -0.83
N ILE A 162 25.44 8.87 -2.14
CA ILE A 162 26.20 9.85 -2.91
C ILE A 162 25.23 10.69 -3.73
N ALA A 163 25.13 11.98 -3.42
CA ALA A 163 24.27 12.93 -4.13
C ALA A 163 24.99 14.26 -4.36
N LEU A 164 25.56 14.41 -5.56
CA LEU A 164 26.26 15.63 -5.99
C LEU A 164 25.32 16.57 -6.74
N LEU A 165 25.59 17.86 -6.71
CA LEU A 165 24.82 18.84 -7.48
C LEU A 165 24.98 18.57 -8.98
N HIS A 166 23.86 18.58 -9.72
CA HIS A 166 23.80 18.23 -11.14
C HIS A 166 24.26 16.80 -11.50
N GLY A 167 24.52 15.94 -10.51
CA GLY A 167 24.89 14.53 -10.70
C GLY A 167 23.90 13.73 -11.54
N TYR A 168 22.60 14.10 -11.53
CA TYR A 168 21.56 13.49 -12.37
C TYR A 168 21.80 13.63 -13.89
N ARG A 169 22.56 14.64 -14.32
CA ARG A 169 22.85 14.93 -15.73
C ARG A 169 24.31 14.69 -16.08
N TYR A 170 25.23 15.02 -15.17
CA TYR A 170 26.68 14.86 -15.34
C TYR A 170 27.21 13.89 -14.28
N THR A 171 27.20 12.61 -14.62
CA THR A 171 27.32 11.50 -13.66
C THR A 171 28.76 11.14 -13.30
N GLU A 172 29.76 11.68 -14.01
CA GLU A 172 31.16 11.23 -13.94
C GLU A 172 31.74 11.27 -12.53
N HIS A 173 31.61 12.39 -11.81
CA HIS A 173 32.13 12.50 -10.44
C HIS A 173 31.41 11.55 -9.46
N GLU A 174 30.11 11.32 -9.63
CA GLU A 174 29.39 10.36 -8.79
C GLU A 174 29.86 8.92 -9.04
N ARG A 175 30.12 8.55 -10.31
CA ARG A 175 30.68 7.23 -10.67
C ARG A 175 32.07 7.03 -10.09
N MET A 176 32.93 8.04 -10.17
CA MET A 176 34.27 7.96 -9.58
C MET A 176 34.22 7.76 -8.06
N LEU A 177 33.30 8.43 -7.36
CA LEU A 177 33.11 8.24 -5.91
C LEU A 177 32.59 6.84 -5.58
N ASP A 178 31.67 6.30 -6.40
CA ASP A 178 31.19 4.93 -6.27
C ASP A 178 32.33 3.90 -6.43
N GLU A 179 33.17 4.04 -7.45
CA GLU A 179 34.35 3.19 -7.65
C GLU A 179 35.29 3.22 -6.44
N ILE A 180 35.60 4.43 -5.93
CA ILE A 180 36.45 4.60 -4.73
C ILE A 180 35.81 3.93 -3.51
N ALA A 181 34.51 4.12 -3.30
CA ALA A 181 33.80 3.53 -2.17
C ALA A 181 33.75 2.00 -2.25
N ASN A 182 33.58 1.43 -3.44
CA ASN A 182 33.65 -0.01 -3.67
C ASN A 182 35.04 -0.55 -3.31
N GLU A 183 36.12 0.11 -3.75
CA GLU A 183 37.49 -0.30 -3.43
C GLU A 183 37.80 -0.23 -1.92
N ILE A 184 37.22 0.72 -1.19
CA ILE A 184 37.37 0.85 0.27
C ILE A 184 36.60 -0.26 1.00
N GLY A 185 35.59 -0.86 0.36
CA GLY A 185 34.79 -1.94 0.93
C GLY A 185 33.57 -1.48 1.72
N PHE A 186 32.88 -0.43 1.26
CA PHE A 186 31.50 -0.17 1.67
C PHE A 186 30.60 -1.31 1.19
N GLN A 187 29.62 -1.69 2.01
CA GLN A 187 28.72 -2.82 1.68
C GLN A 187 27.47 -2.35 0.91
N GLN A 188 27.07 -1.10 1.10
CA GLN A 188 25.97 -0.47 0.39
C GLN A 188 26.41 0.92 -0.08
N ILE A 189 26.33 1.14 -1.38
CA ILE A 189 26.58 2.44 -2.01
C ILE A 189 25.36 2.73 -2.86
N SER A 190 24.69 3.85 -2.57
CA SER A 190 23.54 4.30 -3.36
C SER A 190 23.92 5.60 -4.03
N VAL A 191 23.95 5.60 -5.35
CA VAL A 191 24.41 6.74 -6.16
C VAL A 191 23.22 7.44 -6.79
N SER A 192 23.14 8.76 -6.63
CA SER A 192 21.89 9.47 -6.90
C SER A 192 21.43 9.42 -8.35
N HIS A 193 22.35 9.45 -9.32
CA HIS A 193 22.00 9.31 -10.73
C HIS A 193 21.51 7.91 -11.14
N GLU A 194 21.73 6.88 -10.33
CA GLU A 194 21.19 5.54 -10.58
C GLU A 194 19.90 5.30 -9.81
N VAL A 195 19.79 5.89 -8.61
CA VAL A 195 18.64 5.72 -7.72
C VAL A 195 17.47 6.58 -8.18
N SER A 196 17.72 7.84 -8.55
CA SER A 196 16.70 8.80 -8.97
C SER A 196 17.31 9.76 -10.02
N PRO A 197 17.33 9.38 -11.32
CA PRO A 197 18.05 10.07 -12.42
C PRO A 197 17.39 11.39 -12.87
N LEU A 198 16.74 12.11 -11.95
CA LEU A 198 15.96 13.30 -12.22
C LEU A 198 16.51 14.52 -11.49
N MET A 199 16.06 15.71 -11.92
CA MET A 199 16.46 16.99 -11.31
C MET A 199 15.98 17.09 -9.84
N LYS A 200 16.29 18.20 -9.16
CA LYS A 200 15.95 18.52 -7.76
C LYS A 200 16.81 17.74 -6.74
N LEU A 201 17.86 18.40 -6.24
CA LEU A 201 18.82 17.81 -5.30
C LEU A 201 18.16 17.27 -4.03
N VAL A 202 17.16 17.97 -3.48
CA VAL A 202 16.51 17.58 -2.22
C VAL A 202 15.80 16.23 -2.37
N SER A 203 14.82 16.12 -3.27
CA SER A 203 14.06 14.88 -3.44
C SER A 203 14.93 13.74 -3.96
N ARG A 204 15.87 14.02 -4.88
CA ARG A 204 16.84 13.03 -5.35
C ARG A 204 17.73 12.53 -4.20
N GLY A 205 18.28 13.44 -3.41
CA GLY A 205 19.15 13.12 -2.29
C GLY A 205 18.44 12.34 -1.19
N ASP A 206 17.23 12.74 -0.78
CA ASP A 206 16.46 11.99 0.21
C ASP A 206 16.13 10.57 -0.28
N THR A 207 15.76 10.42 -1.56
CA THR A 207 15.53 9.08 -2.16
C THR A 207 16.80 8.23 -2.14
N THR A 208 17.95 8.83 -2.41
CA THR A 208 19.26 8.16 -2.37
C THR A 208 19.62 7.72 -0.95
N VAL A 209 19.32 8.55 0.05
CA VAL A 209 19.51 8.21 1.46
C VAL A 209 18.56 7.09 1.88
N VAL A 210 17.28 7.14 1.51
CA VAL A 210 16.29 6.08 1.79
C VAL A 210 16.75 4.75 1.21
N ASP A 211 17.25 4.75 -0.02
CA ASP A 211 17.77 3.53 -0.65
C ASP A 211 18.99 2.96 0.10
N ALA A 212 19.95 3.81 0.49
CA ALA A 212 21.13 3.39 1.26
C ALA A 212 20.77 2.87 2.65
N TYR A 213 19.78 3.49 3.29
CA TYR A 213 19.34 3.18 4.64
C TYR A 213 18.58 1.84 4.70
N LEU A 214 17.72 1.56 3.71
CA LEU A 214 16.81 0.41 3.72
C LEU A 214 17.33 -0.82 2.97
N SER A 215 18.11 -0.64 1.90
CA SER A 215 18.57 -1.77 1.07
C SER A 215 19.34 -2.86 1.84
N PRO A 216 20.20 -2.54 2.84
CA PRO A 216 20.90 -3.57 3.61
C PRO A 216 19.95 -4.46 4.41
N ILE A 217 18.91 -3.89 5.03
CA ILE A 217 17.91 -4.63 5.80
C ILE A 217 17.15 -5.57 4.88
N LEU A 218 16.67 -5.04 3.75
CA LEU A 218 15.95 -5.82 2.76
C LEU A 218 16.80 -6.96 2.23
N ARG A 219 18.07 -6.70 1.88
CA ARG A 219 18.96 -7.74 1.38
C ARG A 219 19.20 -8.85 2.40
N ARG A 220 19.34 -8.52 3.69
CA ARG A 220 19.43 -9.53 4.76
C ARG A 220 18.18 -10.41 4.79
N TYR A 221 16.99 -9.80 4.73
CA TYR A 221 15.73 -10.55 4.69
C TYR A 221 15.60 -11.42 3.44
N VAL A 222 15.83 -10.84 2.26
CA VAL A 222 15.80 -11.52 0.97
C VAL A 222 16.75 -12.72 0.99
N ASN A 223 18.01 -12.54 1.40
CA ASN A 223 18.98 -13.62 1.48
C ASN A 223 18.56 -14.73 2.45
N SER A 224 17.95 -14.39 3.59
CA SER A 224 17.49 -15.38 4.57
C SER A 224 16.38 -16.29 4.04
N VAL A 225 15.52 -15.75 3.16
CA VAL A 225 14.47 -16.49 2.47
C VAL A 225 15.07 -17.25 1.29
N ASP A 226 16.00 -16.62 0.57
CA ASP A 226 16.69 -17.16 -0.58
C ASP A 226 17.47 -18.44 -0.24
N GLU A 227 18.27 -18.40 0.82
CA GLU A 227 19.08 -19.55 1.28
C GLU A 227 18.22 -20.77 1.62
N LYS A 228 16.96 -20.55 2.03
CA LYS A 228 16.01 -21.61 2.37
C LYS A 228 15.29 -22.17 1.14
N LEU A 229 15.08 -21.36 0.10
CA LEU A 229 14.33 -21.73 -1.11
C LEU A 229 15.23 -22.16 -2.27
N ARG A 230 16.42 -21.56 -2.41
CA ARG A 230 17.37 -21.78 -3.48
C ARG A 230 18.74 -22.25 -2.96
N PRO A 231 18.83 -23.38 -2.24
CA PRO A 231 20.13 -23.87 -1.79
C PRO A 231 21.04 -24.12 -3.00
N GLU A 232 22.30 -23.68 -2.88
CA GLU A 232 23.30 -23.73 -3.98
C GLU A 232 22.89 -22.96 -5.26
N GLY A 233 21.91 -22.06 -5.17
CA GLY A 233 21.42 -21.23 -6.29
C GLY A 233 20.39 -21.93 -7.19
N LEU A 234 19.91 -23.12 -6.81
CA LEU A 234 18.88 -23.89 -7.52
C LEU A 234 17.57 -23.86 -6.75
N GLY A 235 16.48 -23.41 -7.37
CA GLY A 235 15.14 -23.44 -6.77
C GLY A 235 14.14 -22.54 -7.51
N PRO A 236 13.01 -22.16 -6.87
CA PRO A 236 11.93 -21.43 -7.50
C PRO A 236 12.33 -20.00 -7.88
N ASN A 237 11.57 -19.41 -8.82
CA ASN A 237 11.66 -17.97 -9.07
C ASN A 237 11.16 -17.20 -7.83
N LEU A 238 12.08 -16.50 -7.14
CA LEU A 238 11.77 -15.69 -5.97
C LEU A 238 11.60 -14.22 -6.37
N MET A 239 10.36 -13.74 -6.31
CA MET A 239 9.97 -12.41 -6.78
C MET A 239 9.41 -11.57 -5.63
N PHE A 240 9.69 -10.27 -5.66
CA PHE A 240 9.21 -9.31 -4.67
C PHE A 240 8.32 -8.24 -5.32
N MET A 241 7.22 -7.93 -4.64
CA MET A 241 6.33 -6.83 -4.99
C MET A 241 7.02 -5.49 -4.75
N GLN A 242 6.92 -4.59 -5.72
CA GLN A 242 7.41 -3.24 -5.66
C GLN A 242 6.26 -2.25 -5.42
N SER A 243 6.59 -1.07 -4.91
CA SER A 243 5.65 0.02 -4.65
C SER A 243 4.83 0.44 -5.88
N ASN A 244 5.34 0.20 -7.10
CA ASN A 244 4.68 0.55 -8.36
C ASN A 244 3.62 -0.49 -8.83
N GLY A 245 3.41 -1.57 -8.06
CA GLY A 245 2.48 -2.66 -8.40
C GLY A 245 3.07 -3.78 -9.27
N GLY A 246 4.37 -3.73 -9.56
CA GLY A 246 5.07 -4.74 -10.34
C GLY A 246 5.90 -5.68 -9.47
N LEU A 247 6.23 -6.84 -10.02
CA LEU A 247 7.19 -7.77 -9.44
C LEU A 247 8.60 -7.54 -10.00
N THR A 248 9.60 -7.79 -9.16
CA THR A 248 11.00 -7.88 -9.55
C THR A 248 11.70 -9.07 -8.88
N ASP A 249 12.75 -9.61 -9.49
CA ASP A 249 13.58 -10.65 -8.86
C ASP A 249 14.20 -10.12 -7.56
N ALA A 250 14.29 -11.01 -6.58
CA ALA A 250 14.92 -10.82 -5.28
C ALA A 250 16.20 -9.96 -5.30
N HIS A 251 17.11 -10.20 -6.26
CA HIS A 251 18.40 -9.51 -6.30
C HIS A 251 18.32 -8.07 -6.83
N HIS A 252 17.24 -7.72 -7.53
CA HIS A 252 16.99 -6.37 -8.03
C HIS A 252 16.09 -5.55 -7.09
N PHE A 253 15.62 -6.13 -5.97
CA PHE A 253 14.75 -5.45 -5.03
C PHE A 253 15.52 -4.44 -4.18
N ARG A 254 15.11 -3.16 -4.26
CA ARG A 254 15.80 -2.02 -3.65
C ARG A 254 14.98 -1.35 -2.57
N GLY A 255 15.65 -0.68 -1.64
CA GLY A 255 15.06 0.05 -0.50
C GLY A 255 13.96 1.02 -0.91
N LYS A 256 14.22 1.85 -1.92
CA LYS A 256 13.24 2.85 -2.40
C LYS A 256 11.97 2.25 -3.00
N ASP A 257 12.05 1.03 -3.53
CA ASP A 257 10.98 0.36 -4.28
C ASP A 257 10.16 -0.60 -3.41
N ALA A 258 10.53 -0.76 -2.14
CA ALA A 258 9.91 -1.70 -1.20
C ALA A 258 8.84 -1.06 -0.31
N LEU A 259 8.79 0.27 -0.25
CA LEU A 259 7.87 1.02 0.60
C LEU A 259 6.43 0.79 0.16
N LEU A 260 5.54 0.43 1.10
CA LEU A 260 4.12 0.15 0.80
C LEU A 260 3.89 -0.96 -0.25
N SER A 261 4.81 -1.93 -0.37
CA SER A 261 4.69 -3.03 -1.35
C SER A 261 3.48 -3.97 -1.09
N GLY A 262 3.17 -4.28 0.17
CA GLY A 262 2.00 -5.10 0.53
C GLY A 262 0.68 -4.49 0.05
N PRO A 263 0.35 -3.25 0.45
CA PRO A 263 -0.84 -2.53 -0.05
C PRO A 263 -0.89 -2.39 -1.58
N ALA A 264 0.27 -2.24 -2.25
CA ALA A 264 0.33 -2.23 -3.72
C ALA A 264 -0.17 -3.56 -4.31
N GLY A 265 0.17 -4.69 -3.68
CA GLY A 265 -0.42 -6.00 -3.98
C GLY A 265 -1.94 -6.03 -3.85
N GLY A 266 -2.48 -5.44 -2.77
CA GLY A 266 -3.93 -5.29 -2.58
C GLY A 266 -4.62 -4.54 -3.71
N VAL A 267 -4.03 -3.43 -4.18
CA VAL A 267 -4.56 -2.67 -5.32
C VAL A 267 -4.52 -3.48 -6.62
N VAL A 268 -3.44 -4.21 -6.88
CA VAL A 268 -3.37 -5.12 -8.05
C VAL A 268 -4.44 -6.20 -7.95
N GLY A 269 -4.61 -6.80 -6.77
CA GLY A 269 -5.63 -7.84 -6.52
C GLY A 269 -7.04 -7.31 -6.76
N MET A 270 -7.34 -6.12 -6.22
CA MET A 270 -8.60 -5.40 -6.49
C MET A 270 -8.85 -5.25 -7.98
N VAL A 271 -7.90 -4.68 -8.73
CA VAL A 271 -8.08 -4.39 -10.16
C VAL A 271 -8.29 -5.68 -10.94
N ARG A 272 -7.41 -6.67 -10.78
CA ARG A 272 -7.47 -7.92 -11.56
C ARG A 272 -8.74 -8.71 -11.30
N THR A 273 -9.19 -8.77 -10.05
CA THR A 273 -10.41 -9.50 -9.68
C THR A 273 -11.67 -8.75 -10.13
N ALA A 274 -11.72 -7.43 -9.98
CA ALA A 274 -12.86 -6.62 -10.42
C ALA A 274 -12.99 -6.55 -11.95
N GLU A 275 -11.88 -6.48 -12.70
CA GLU A 275 -11.89 -6.56 -14.17
C GLU A 275 -12.48 -7.88 -14.66
N THR A 276 -12.13 -8.98 -13.99
CA THR A 276 -12.69 -10.31 -14.28
C THR A 276 -14.20 -10.37 -13.99
N ALA A 277 -14.67 -9.60 -13.00
CA ALA A 277 -16.08 -9.42 -12.70
C ALA A 277 -16.79 -8.38 -13.60
N GLY A 278 -16.07 -7.74 -14.53
CA GLY A 278 -16.62 -6.78 -15.49
C GLY A 278 -16.70 -5.33 -15.00
N PHE A 279 -15.88 -4.94 -14.01
CA PHE A 279 -15.81 -3.57 -13.50
C PHE A 279 -14.44 -2.94 -13.79
N ASP A 280 -14.44 -1.69 -14.26
CA ASP A 280 -13.23 -0.94 -14.68
C ASP A 280 -13.09 0.44 -14.00
N GLN A 281 -14.10 0.87 -13.24
CA GLN A 281 -14.11 2.08 -12.43
C GLN A 281 -14.28 1.70 -10.95
N LEU A 282 -13.20 1.77 -10.19
CA LEU A 282 -13.09 1.15 -8.87
C LEU A 282 -12.63 2.15 -7.80
N ILE A 283 -13.19 1.99 -6.61
CA ILE A 283 -12.67 2.55 -5.37
C ILE A 283 -12.22 1.39 -4.49
N GLY A 284 -10.94 1.34 -4.16
CA GLY A 284 -10.39 0.34 -3.26
C GLY A 284 -10.63 0.70 -1.80
N PHE A 285 -11.06 -0.29 -1.03
CA PHE A 285 -11.27 -0.20 0.40
C PHE A 285 -10.71 -1.46 1.07
N ASP A 286 -9.44 -1.39 1.46
CA ASP A 286 -8.77 -2.42 2.25
C ASP A 286 -8.84 -2.05 3.72
N MET A 287 -9.55 -2.81 4.55
CA MET A 287 -9.57 -2.55 5.99
C MET A 287 -9.07 -3.77 6.76
N GLY A 288 -7.94 -3.56 7.43
CA GLY A 288 -7.31 -4.52 8.32
C GLY A 288 -7.59 -4.23 9.80
N GLY A 289 -6.71 -4.76 10.67
CA GLY A 289 -6.77 -4.52 12.10
C GLY A 289 -6.27 -3.14 12.55
N THR A 290 -5.38 -2.49 11.81
CA THR A 290 -4.74 -1.25 12.28
C THR A 290 -5.14 -0.02 11.46
N SER A 291 -5.36 -0.20 10.17
CA SER A 291 -5.57 0.87 9.21
C SER A 291 -6.52 0.46 8.09
N THR A 292 -6.94 1.46 7.33
CA THR A 292 -7.62 1.30 6.04
C THR A 292 -6.76 1.92 4.95
N ASP A 293 -6.50 1.18 3.89
CA ASP A 293 -5.88 1.67 2.68
C ASP A 293 -6.94 1.91 1.59
N VAL A 294 -6.96 3.12 1.04
CA VAL A 294 -7.89 3.48 -0.04
C VAL A 294 -7.15 3.83 -1.32
N SER A 295 -7.71 3.41 -2.45
CA SER A 295 -7.13 3.62 -3.79
C SER A 295 -8.22 3.90 -4.83
N HIS A 296 -7.83 4.43 -5.98
CA HIS A 296 -8.72 4.75 -7.09
C HIS A 296 -8.16 4.10 -8.37
N TYR A 297 -9.06 3.56 -9.20
CA TYR A 297 -8.74 3.00 -10.50
C TYR A 297 -9.81 3.36 -11.53
N ALA A 298 -9.38 3.84 -12.69
CA ALA A 298 -10.24 4.14 -13.83
C ALA A 298 -9.49 3.85 -15.13
N GLY A 299 -9.28 2.56 -15.41
CA GLY A 299 -8.57 2.07 -16.61
C GLY A 299 -7.04 2.06 -16.53
N GLU A 300 -6.41 2.78 -15.59
CA GLU A 300 -4.99 2.64 -15.28
C GLU A 300 -4.71 2.73 -13.78
N LEU A 301 -3.61 2.09 -13.34
CA LEU A 301 -3.14 2.19 -11.96
C LEU A 301 -2.59 3.61 -11.71
N GLU A 302 -3.26 4.35 -10.84
CA GLU A 302 -2.79 5.67 -10.45
C GLU A 302 -1.49 5.57 -9.65
N ARG A 303 -0.51 6.41 -10.03
CA ARG A 303 0.78 6.47 -9.37
C ARG A 303 1.12 7.88 -8.93
N THR A 304 1.81 7.98 -7.80
CA THR A 304 2.54 9.18 -7.41
C THR A 304 4.04 8.98 -7.66
N HIS A 305 4.71 10.03 -8.12
CA HIS A 305 6.15 10.01 -8.38
C HIS A 305 6.96 10.67 -7.25
N GLU A 306 6.29 11.41 -6.37
CA GLU A 306 6.89 12.07 -5.22
C GLU A 306 5.90 12.00 -4.06
N THR A 307 6.34 11.43 -2.93
CA THR A 307 5.51 11.31 -1.74
C THR A 307 6.37 11.48 -0.49
N GLN A 308 5.71 11.49 0.67
CA GLN A 308 6.37 11.49 1.97
C GLN A 308 5.92 10.25 2.75
N VAL A 309 6.89 9.41 3.15
CA VAL A 309 6.65 8.21 3.98
C VAL A 309 7.41 8.39 5.29
N ALA A 310 6.72 8.28 6.43
CA ALA A 310 7.32 8.48 7.75
C ALA A 310 8.12 9.81 7.90
N GLY A 311 7.60 10.88 7.28
CA GLY A 311 8.24 12.20 7.27
C GLY A 311 9.41 12.34 6.28
N VAL A 312 9.79 11.28 5.55
CA VAL A 312 10.90 11.29 4.59
C VAL A 312 10.38 11.40 3.16
N ARG A 313 10.97 12.31 2.37
CA ARG A 313 10.58 12.53 0.97
C ARG A 313 11.17 11.43 0.10
N VAL A 314 10.35 10.85 -0.77
CA VAL A 314 10.76 9.78 -1.68
C VAL A 314 10.25 10.10 -3.07
N ARG A 315 11.18 10.11 -4.05
CA ARG A 315 10.90 10.26 -5.47
C ARG A 315 11.06 8.91 -6.17
N ALA A 316 10.04 8.08 -6.04
CA ALA A 316 9.91 6.79 -6.73
C ALA A 316 8.45 6.62 -7.17
N PRO A 317 8.20 5.89 -8.27
CA PRO A 317 6.84 5.60 -8.71
C PRO A 317 6.19 4.63 -7.72
N MET A 318 5.08 5.04 -7.14
CA MET A 318 4.33 4.25 -6.17
C MET A 318 2.86 4.28 -6.55
N ILE A 319 2.15 3.17 -6.39
CA ILE A 319 0.69 3.18 -6.45
C ILE A 319 0.20 4.23 -5.46
N HIS A 320 -0.74 5.06 -5.93
CA HIS A 320 -1.31 6.10 -5.10
C HIS A 320 -2.31 5.49 -4.11
N ILE A 321 -1.80 5.21 -2.91
CA ILE A 321 -2.55 4.66 -1.79
C ILE A 321 -2.62 5.72 -0.72
N HIS A 322 -3.82 5.95 -0.19
CA HIS A 322 -4.01 6.82 0.96
C HIS A 322 -4.43 5.98 2.16
N THR A 323 -3.54 5.91 3.15
CA THR A 323 -3.80 5.19 4.40
C THR A 323 -4.51 6.08 5.41
N VAL A 324 -5.48 5.51 6.12
CA VAL A 324 -6.20 6.12 7.23
C VAL A 324 -5.97 5.29 8.48
N ALA A 325 -5.76 5.96 9.61
CA ALA A 325 -5.67 5.33 10.93
C ALA A 325 -7.06 4.92 11.47
N ALA A 326 -7.80 4.16 10.67
CA ALA A 326 -9.09 3.58 11.00
C ALA A 326 -9.05 2.11 10.59
N GLY A 327 -8.93 1.19 11.54
CA GLY A 327 -8.95 -0.26 11.34
C GLY A 327 -9.71 -0.93 12.48
N GLY A 328 -9.87 -2.25 12.44
CA GLY A 328 -10.64 -2.98 13.46
C GLY A 328 -10.17 -2.71 14.91
N GLY A 329 -8.90 -2.43 15.10
CA GLY A 329 -8.22 -2.15 16.36
C GLY A 329 -8.09 -0.67 16.72
N SER A 330 -8.58 0.27 15.90
CA SER A 330 -8.56 1.69 16.24
C SER A 330 -9.30 1.97 17.54
N ILE A 331 -8.62 2.62 18.46
CA ILE A 331 -9.07 2.79 19.85
C ILE A 331 -10.20 3.83 19.93
N LEU A 332 -11.19 3.55 20.77
CA LEU A 332 -12.34 4.42 21.02
C LEU A 332 -12.04 5.34 22.20
N HIS A 333 -12.08 6.66 21.97
CA HIS A 333 -11.77 7.67 22.96
C HIS A 333 -12.98 8.54 23.28
N PHE A 334 -13.08 8.97 24.54
CA PHE A 334 -13.99 10.02 24.99
C PHE A 334 -13.23 11.01 25.87
N ASP A 335 -13.25 12.29 25.51
CA ASP A 335 -12.50 13.36 26.22
C ASP A 335 -13.35 14.14 27.24
N GLY A 336 -14.55 13.64 27.56
CA GLY A 336 -15.55 14.34 28.36
C GLY A 336 -16.50 15.22 27.54
N SER A 337 -16.22 15.43 26.25
CA SER A 337 -17.07 16.24 25.36
C SER A 337 -17.35 15.61 24.00
N ARG A 338 -16.36 14.90 23.42
CA ARG A 338 -16.43 14.34 22.07
C ARG A 338 -15.96 12.90 22.05
N LEU A 339 -16.54 12.13 21.14
CA LEU A 339 -16.09 10.79 20.78
C LEU A 339 -15.05 10.89 19.67
N ARG A 340 -13.98 10.10 19.74
CA ARG A 340 -12.95 10.00 18.69
C ARG A 340 -12.55 8.55 18.46
N VAL A 341 -12.11 8.25 17.25
CA VAL A 341 -11.63 6.92 16.86
C VAL A 341 -10.19 7.05 16.35
N GLY A 342 -9.26 6.33 16.99
CA GLY A 342 -7.83 6.41 16.69
C GLY A 342 -7.21 7.78 17.02
N PRO A 343 -6.03 8.11 16.46
CA PRO A 343 -5.29 7.36 15.42
C PRO A 343 -4.53 6.13 15.95
N ASP A 344 -4.43 6.00 17.28
CA ASP A 344 -3.83 4.86 17.95
C ASP A 344 -4.65 3.58 17.73
N SER A 345 -3.93 2.46 17.66
CA SER A 345 -4.49 1.13 17.46
C SER A 345 -4.10 0.22 18.60
N ALA A 346 -5.01 -0.65 19.01
CA ALA A 346 -4.77 -1.70 19.97
C ALA A 346 -3.91 -2.85 19.40
N GLY A 347 -3.70 -2.88 18.07
CA GLY A 347 -2.92 -3.92 17.40
C GLY A 347 -3.53 -5.31 17.57
N ALA A 348 -2.68 -6.33 17.68
CA ALA A 348 -3.10 -7.70 18.01
C ALA A 348 -2.79 -8.12 19.45
N ASP A 349 -1.83 -7.44 20.11
CA ASP A 349 -1.47 -7.63 21.50
C ASP A 349 -1.18 -6.24 22.13
N PRO A 350 -1.95 -5.78 23.12
CA PRO A 350 -3.06 -6.48 23.79
C PRO A 350 -4.31 -6.67 22.92
N GLY A 351 -4.40 -5.99 21.77
CA GLY A 351 -5.55 -6.07 20.87
C GLY A 351 -6.81 -5.39 21.42
N PRO A 352 -7.94 -5.43 20.69
CA PRO A 352 -9.25 -5.00 21.18
C PRO A 352 -9.63 -5.68 22.51
N ALA A 353 -10.54 -5.08 23.27
CA ALA A 353 -10.98 -5.62 24.56
C ALA A 353 -11.53 -7.05 24.44
N CYS A 354 -12.21 -7.36 23.32
CA CYS A 354 -12.73 -8.68 23.01
C CYS A 354 -11.65 -9.75 22.81
N TYR A 355 -10.37 -9.39 22.68
CA TYR A 355 -9.27 -10.36 22.58
C TYR A 355 -8.84 -10.91 23.94
N GLY A 356 -9.36 -10.39 25.06
CA GLY A 356 -9.14 -10.96 26.38
C GLY A 356 -7.75 -10.71 26.99
N ASN A 357 -6.92 -9.85 26.38
CA ASN A 357 -5.58 -9.49 26.87
C ASN A 357 -5.53 -8.10 27.51
N GLU A 358 -6.63 -7.69 28.18
CA GLU A 358 -6.75 -6.41 28.90
C GLU A 358 -6.65 -5.16 27.98
N GLY A 359 -6.89 -5.32 26.68
CA GLY A 359 -6.86 -4.25 25.69
C GLY A 359 -8.00 -3.21 25.80
N PRO A 360 -7.84 -2.02 25.20
CA PRO A 360 -8.85 -0.95 25.22
C PRO A 360 -10.07 -1.28 24.32
N LEU A 361 -11.15 -0.50 24.44
CA LEU A 361 -12.25 -0.57 23.48
C LEU A 361 -11.77 -0.10 22.09
N ALA A 362 -12.10 -0.86 21.06
CA ALA A 362 -11.79 -0.59 19.65
C ALA A 362 -13.00 -0.79 18.73
N ILE A 363 -12.87 -0.48 17.42
CA ILE A 363 -13.94 -0.67 16.42
C ILE A 363 -14.51 -2.10 16.42
N THR A 364 -13.64 -3.11 16.57
CA THR A 364 -14.05 -4.52 16.61
C THR A 364 -14.99 -4.79 17.79
N ASP A 365 -14.72 -4.17 18.95
CA ASP A 365 -15.57 -4.30 20.14
C ASP A 365 -16.96 -3.70 19.90
N ALA A 366 -17.06 -2.60 19.14
CA ALA A 366 -18.35 -2.03 18.76
C ALA A 366 -19.15 -3.02 17.90
N ASN A 367 -18.53 -3.68 16.91
CA ASN A 367 -19.22 -4.70 16.11
C ASN A 367 -19.60 -5.96 16.93
N VAL A 368 -18.78 -6.34 17.92
CA VAL A 368 -19.11 -7.42 18.86
C VAL A 368 -20.32 -7.05 19.73
N LEU A 369 -20.34 -5.83 20.28
CA LEU A 369 -21.46 -5.35 21.10
C LEU A 369 -22.77 -5.31 20.31
N LEU A 370 -22.73 -4.82 19.07
CA LEU A 370 -23.89 -4.72 18.18
C LEU A 370 -24.33 -6.08 17.61
N GLY A 371 -23.66 -7.17 18.00
CA GLY A 371 -23.97 -8.53 17.56
C GLY A 371 -23.59 -8.83 16.11
N LYS A 372 -22.94 -7.89 15.40
CA LYS A 372 -22.48 -8.06 14.02
C LYS A 372 -21.33 -9.07 13.92
N LEU A 373 -20.48 -9.10 14.94
CA LEU A 373 -19.45 -10.13 15.14
C LEU A 373 -19.82 -11.03 16.30
N ARG A 374 -19.61 -12.34 16.11
CA ARG A 374 -20.05 -13.37 17.06
C ARG A 374 -18.91 -14.33 17.40
N PRO A 375 -18.70 -14.67 18.69
CA PRO A 375 -17.64 -15.59 19.10
C PRO A 375 -17.76 -16.98 18.48
N GLU A 376 -18.98 -17.45 18.20
CA GLU A 376 -19.22 -18.78 17.62
C GLU A 376 -18.68 -18.93 16.19
N PHE A 377 -18.45 -17.80 15.51
CA PHE A 377 -18.01 -17.75 14.11
C PHE A 377 -16.63 -17.11 13.95
N PHE A 378 -15.92 -16.89 15.06
CA PHE A 378 -14.56 -16.36 15.08
C PHE A 378 -13.57 -17.43 15.54
N PRO A 379 -12.32 -17.42 15.03
CA PRO A 379 -11.30 -18.36 15.46
C PRO A 379 -11.01 -18.22 16.97
N HIS A 380 -10.77 -19.36 17.64
CA HIS A 380 -10.42 -19.42 19.05
C HIS A 380 -8.92 -19.25 19.21
N VAL A 381 -8.44 -18.02 18.97
CA VAL A 381 -7.01 -17.68 18.96
C VAL A 381 -6.67 -16.54 19.93
N PHE A 382 -7.61 -16.17 20.80
CA PHE A 382 -7.50 -15.03 21.71
C PHE A 382 -7.21 -15.45 23.15
N GLY A 383 -7.09 -14.47 24.03
CA GLY A 383 -6.70 -14.66 25.42
C GLY A 383 -5.21 -14.94 25.59
N ARG A 384 -4.77 -15.03 26.85
CA ARG A 384 -3.35 -15.15 27.20
C ARG A 384 -2.69 -16.40 26.66
N ASP A 385 -3.47 -17.48 26.49
CA ASP A 385 -3.00 -18.78 26.01
C ASP A 385 -3.30 -19.00 24.51
N GLY A 386 -3.99 -18.05 23.85
CA GLY A 386 -4.27 -18.09 22.41
C GLY A 386 -5.25 -19.18 21.97
N ASP A 387 -6.20 -19.54 22.83
CA ASP A 387 -7.16 -20.63 22.61
C ASP A 387 -8.61 -20.23 22.98
N GLN A 388 -8.86 -18.94 23.25
CA GLN A 388 -10.14 -18.43 23.69
C GLN A 388 -10.93 -17.78 22.55
N PRO A 389 -12.27 -17.79 22.61
CA PRO A 389 -13.12 -17.03 21.71
C PRO A 389 -13.14 -15.54 22.09
N LEU A 390 -13.84 -14.73 21.29
CA LEU A 390 -14.06 -13.30 21.61
C LEU A 390 -14.79 -13.13 22.96
N ASP A 391 -14.28 -12.23 23.81
CA ASP A 391 -14.85 -11.92 25.12
C ASP A 391 -15.94 -10.84 25.05
N VAL A 392 -17.17 -11.28 24.76
CA VAL A 392 -18.36 -10.41 24.72
C VAL A 392 -18.66 -9.76 26.07
N LYS A 393 -18.33 -10.44 27.17
CA LYS A 393 -18.67 -9.97 28.51
C LYS A 393 -17.85 -8.72 28.85
N THR A 394 -16.54 -8.78 28.64
CA THR A 394 -15.65 -7.63 28.88
C THR A 394 -16.04 -6.44 28.00
N VAL A 395 -16.39 -6.67 26.74
CA VAL A 395 -16.89 -5.61 25.83
C VAL A 395 -18.14 -4.94 26.40
N THR A 396 -19.13 -5.74 26.81
CA THR A 396 -20.41 -5.23 27.35
C THR A 396 -20.17 -4.40 28.60
N GLU A 397 -19.37 -4.90 29.55
CA GLU A 397 -19.05 -4.18 30.79
C GLU A 397 -18.37 -2.83 30.51
N LYS A 398 -17.40 -2.79 29.59
CA LYS A 398 -16.69 -1.55 29.24
C LYS A 398 -17.58 -0.53 28.51
N PHE A 399 -18.45 -0.98 27.60
CA PHE A 399 -19.39 -0.06 26.94
C PHE A 399 -20.49 0.44 27.88
N ASP A 400 -20.95 -0.37 28.83
CA ASP A 400 -21.88 0.06 29.88
C ASP A 400 -21.26 1.16 30.77
N GLU A 401 -19.97 1.05 31.09
CA GLU A 401 -19.23 2.08 31.82
C GLU A 401 -19.10 3.36 30.99
N LEU A 402 -18.68 3.24 29.73
CA LEU A 402 -18.51 4.38 28.83
C LEU A 402 -19.85 5.11 28.55
N ALA A 403 -20.95 4.36 28.37
CA ALA A 403 -22.27 4.95 28.20
C ALA A 403 -22.74 5.73 29.42
N LYS A 404 -22.43 5.26 30.64
CA LYS A 404 -22.71 6.00 31.89
C LYS A 404 -21.88 7.27 31.96
N GLU A 405 -20.60 7.22 31.59
CA GLU A 405 -19.71 8.38 31.57
C GLU A 405 -20.23 9.45 30.60
N ILE A 406 -20.53 9.07 29.36
CA ILE A 406 -21.05 9.99 28.33
C ILE A 406 -22.42 10.55 28.77
N SER A 407 -23.28 9.73 29.38
CA SER A 407 -24.58 10.19 29.89
C SER A 407 -24.43 11.26 30.96
N GLN A 408 -23.45 11.11 31.85
CA GLN A 408 -23.18 12.07 32.92
C GLN A 408 -22.59 13.37 32.36
N ALA A 409 -21.69 13.28 31.39
CA ALA A 409 -21.02 14.44 30.80
C ALA A 409 -21.95 15.25 29.87
N SER A 410 -22.75 14.59 29.04
CA SER A 410 -23.67 15.24 28.08
C SER A 410 -25.01 15.66 28.70
N GLY A 411 -25.42 15.02 29.80
CA GLY A 411 -26.75 15.17 30.38
C GLY A 411 -27.86 14.47 29.59
N ILE A 412 -27.50 13.70 28.57
CA ILE A 412 -28.42 12.94 27.70
C ILE A 412 -28.20 11.45 27.98
N PRO A 413 -29.23 10.67 28.34
CA PRO A 413 -29.09 9.22 28.53
C PRO A 413 -28.60 8.54 27.24
N GLN A 414 -27.55 7.75 27.35
CA GLN A 414 -26.96 6.95 26.27
C GLN A 414 -27.03 5.46 26.64
N SER A 415 -27.32 4.60 25.65
CA SER A 415 -27.15 3.15 25.79
C SER A 415 -25.80 2.71 25.25
N ALA A 416 -25.33 1.53 25.67
CA ALA A 416 -24.10 0.94 25.19
C ALA A 416 -24.10 0.79 23.65
N GLU A 417 -25.22 0.33 23.08
CA GLU A 417 -25.42 0.16 21.65
C GLU A 417 -25.38 1.50 20.89
N SER A 418 -26.06 2.53 21.40
CA SER A 418 -26.04 3.87 20.80
C SER A 418 -24.62 4.46 20.78
N VAL A 419 -23.83 4.22 21.82
CA VAL A 419 -22.44 4.66 21.88
C VAL A 419 -21.59 3.90 20.87
N ALA A 420 -21.74 2.57 20.79
CA ALA A 420 -21.04 1.75 19.80
C ALA A 420 -21.38 2.16 18.35
N GLU A 421 -22.66 2.38 18.01
CA GLU A 421 -23.05 2.89 16.70
C GLU A 421 -22.49 4.29 16.42
N GLY A 422 -22.44 5.16 17.44
CA GLY A 422 -21.81 6.48 17.33
C GLY A 422 -20.35 6.40 16.92
N PHE A 423 -19.57 5.53 17.56
CA PHE A 423 -18.17 5.28 17.18
C PHE A 423 -18.03 4.70 15.77
N LEU A 424 -18.89 3.74 15.39
CA LEU A 424 -18.90 3.21 14.03
C LEU A 424 -19.22 4.30 13.00
N SER A 425 -20.17 5.20 13.30
CA SER A 425 -20.49 6.33 12.41
C SER A 425 -19.30 7.28 12.22
N ILE A 426 -18.52 7.54 13.28
CA ILE A 426 -17.32 8.37 13.20
C ILE A 426 -16.25 7.68 12.35
N ALA A 427 -15.99 6.38 12.61
CA ALA A 427 -15.04 5.60 11.81
C ALA A 427 -15.42 5.57 10.32
N VAL A 428 -16.69 5.32 10.02
CA VAL A 428 -17.22 5.30 8.65
C VAL A 428 -17.07 6.67 7.97
N GLU A 429 -17.34 7.79 8.67
CA GLU A 429 -17.14 9.11 8.09
C GLU A 429 -15.65 9.41 7.82
N ASN A 430 -14.76 9.04 8.73
CA ASN A 430 -13.31 9.19 8.54
C ASN A 430 -12.82 8.40 7.30
N MET A 431 -13.26 7.15 7.15
CA MET A 431 -12.95 6.32 5.98
C MET A 431 -13.54 6.92 4.69
N ALA A 432 -14.80 7.36 4.73
CA ALA A 432 -15.45 8.00 3.58
C ALA A 432 -14.76 9.32 3.18
N ASN A 433 -14.31 10.14 4.15
CA ASN A 433 -13.60 11.39 3.87
C ASN A 433 -12.24 11.15 3.21
N ALA A 434 -11.52 10.10 3.60
CA ALA A 434 -10.30 9.71 2.92
C ALA A 434 -10.55 9.27 1.47
N ILE A 435 -11.63 8.51 1.23
CA ILE A 435 -12.04 8.15 -0.14
C ILE A 435 -12.39 9.42 -0.93
N LYS A 436 -13.16 10.36 -0.38
CA LYS A 436 -13.49 11.64 -1.03
C LYS A 436 -12.22 12.44 -1.39
N LYS A 437 -11.18 12.39 -0.56
CA LYS A 437 -9.89 13.07 -0.79
C LYS A 437 -9.14 12.52 -2.01
N ILE A 438 -9.13 11.20 -2.19
CA ILE A 438 -8.48 10.59 -3.36
C ILE A 438 -9.36 10.58 -4.62
N SER A 439 -10.64 10.90 -4.50
CA SER A 439 -11.62 10.83 -5.59
C SER A 439 -12.29 12.18 -5.91
N VAL A 440 -13.37 12.53 -5.22
CA VAL A 440 -14.20 13.72 -5.46
C VAL A 440 -13.37 15.01 -5.45
N GLN A 441 -12.43 15.16 -4.51
CA GLN A 441 -11.56 16.35 -4.43
C GLN A 441 -10.58 16.47 -5.61
N ARG A 442 -10.42 15.41 -6.40
CA ARG A 442 -9.63 15.38 -7.64
C ARG A 442 -10.50 15.51 -8.89
N GLY A 443 -11.82 15.67 -8.74
CA GLY A 443 -12.76 15.92 -9.84
C GLY A 443 -13.49 14.67 -10.37
N TYR A 444 -13.36 13.51 -9.73
CA TYR A 444 -14.06 12.29 -10.14
C TYR A 444 -15.50 12.24 -9.61
N ASP A 445 -16.45 11.84 -10.46
CA ASP A 445 -17.80 11.44 -10.04
C ASP A 445 -17.82 9.93 -9.74
N ILE A 446 -17.82 9.59 -8.45
CA ILE A 446 -17.72 8.20 -7.99
C ILE A 446 -19.05 7.47 -7.89
N THR A 447 -20.18 8.12 -8.22
CA THR A 447 -21.50 7.50 -8.02
C THR A 447 -21.73 6.27 -8.91
N SER A 448 -21.06 6.21 -10.07
CA SER A 448 -21.08 5.06 -10.99
C SER A 448 -20.01 4.00 -10.70
N TYR A 449 -19.10 4.26 -9.76
CA TYR A 449 -17.96 3.40 -9.46
C TYR A 449 -18.40 2.21 -8.60
N THR A 450 -17.61 1.16 -8.63
CA THR A 450 -17.76 0.01 -7.72
C THR A 450 -16.81 0.16 -6.54
N LEU A 451 -17.34 0.05 -5.31
CA LEU A 451 -16.49 -0.05 -4.12
C LEU A 451 -15.98 -1.49 -4.01
N VAL A 452 -14.69 -1.71 -4.24
CA VAL A 452 -14.07 -3.03 -4.07
C VAL A 452 -13.54 -3.14 -2.66
N CYS A 453 -14.16 -4.02 -1.88
CA CYS A 453 -13.92 -4.14 -0.46
C CYS A 453 -13.13 -5.41 -0.14
N PHE A 454 -12.05 -5.25 0.60
CA PHE A 454 -11.16 -6.33 1.01
C PHE A 454 -10.49 -6.05 2.35
N GLY A 455 -9.64 -6.98 2.80
CA GLY A 455 -9.15 -7.00 4.17
C GLY A 455 -10.17 -7.62 5.13
N GLY A 456 -9.69 -8.18 6.24
CA GLY A 456 -10.53 -8.97 7.16
C GLY A 456 -11.66 -8.19 7.84
N ALA A 457 -11.55 -6.86 7.92
CA ALA A 457 -12.56 -5.99 8.52
C ALA A 457 -13.36 -5.18 7.50
N GLY A 458 -12.99 -5.18 6.22
CA GLY A 458 -13.66 -4.34 5.20
C GLY A 458 -15.15 -4.65 5.05
N GLY A 459 -15.49 -5.94 4.94
CA GLY A 459 -16.88 -6.39 4.76
C GLY A 459 -17.82 -5.98 5.91
N GLN A 460 -17.28 -5.64 7.08
CA GLN A 460 -18.05 -5.23 8.26
C GLN A 460 -18.60 -3.80 8.12
N HIS A 461 -17.96 -2.97 7.28
CA HIS A 461 -18.26 -1.53 7.15
C HIS A 461 -18.62 -1.10 5.72
N ALA A 462 -18.48 -2.00 4.73
CA ALA A 462 -18.61 -1.68 3.32
C ALA A 462 -19.93 -0.99 2.94
N CYS A 463 -21.07 -1.51 3.40
CA CYS A 463 -22.39 -0.90 3.14
C CYS A 463 -22.49 0.53 3.68
N LEU A 464 -22.04 0.75 4.91
CA LEU A 464 -22.10 2.07 5.56
C LEU A 464 -21.17 3.08 4.86
N VAL A 465 -19.97 2.65 4.47
CA VAL A 465 -19.03 3.48 3.71
C VAL A 465 -19.61 3.82 2.34
N ALA A 466 -20.15 2.84 1.61
CA ALA A 466 -20.78 3.06 0.32
C ALA A 466 -21.96 4.05 0.42
N ASP A 467 -22.80 3.94 1.47
CA ASP A 467 -23.90 4.87 1.72
C ASP A 467 -23.41 6.31 1.98
N ARG A 468 -22.30 6.50 2.72
CA ARG A 468 -21.69 7.83 2.91
C ARG A 468 -21.13 8.43 1.63
N LEU A 469 -20.65 7.60 0.72
CA LEU A 469 -20.12 8.01 -0.57
C LEU A 469 -21.19 8.20 -1.64
N GLY A 470 -22.38 7.64 -1.45
CA GLY A 470 -23.42 7.59 -2.49
C GLY A 470 -23.11 6.55 -3.58
N VAL A 471 -22.27 5.55 -3.27
CA VAL A 471 -21.95 4.43 -4.16
C VAL A 471 -23.00 3.35 -3.98
N SER A 472 -23.58 2.83 -5.07
CA SER A 472 -24.67 1.86 -5.02
C SER A 472 -24.23 0.41 -5.22
N ARG A 473 -22.95 0.15 -5.50
CA ARG A 473 -22.42 -1.19 -5.79
C ARG A 473 -21.13 -1.47 -5.03
N ILE A 474 -21.04 -2.67 -4.45
CA ILE A 474 -19.85 -3.17 -3.77
C ILE A 474 -19.46 -4.53 -4.39
N HIS A 475 -18.17 -4.77 -4.59
CA HIS A 475 -17.61 -6.05 -5.02
C HIS A 475 -16.71 -6.61 -3.91
N ILE A 476 -16.91 -7.89 -3.57
CA ILE A 476 -16.12 -8.62 -2.57
C ILE A 476 -15.73 -9.99 -3.14
N HIS A 477 -14.45 -10.14 -3.47
CA HIS A 477 -13.89 -11.38 -4.01
C HIS A 477 -13.89 -12.53 -2.96
N PRO A 478 -13.94 -13.83 -3.33
CA PRO A 478 -13.83 -14.98 -2.41
C PRO A 478 -12.60 -14.97 -1.51
N HIS A 479 -11.53 -14.35 -1.99
CA HIS A 479 -10.26 -14.23 -1.27
C HIS A 479 -10.04 -12.82 -0.73
N ALA A 480 -11.10 -12.06 -0.43
CA ALA A 480 -11.03 -10.69 0.07
C ALA A 480 -10.13 -10.56 1.33
N GLY A 481 -10.16 -11.53 2.25
CA GLY A 481 -9.33 -11.52 3.45
C GLY A 481 -7.83 -11.78 3.22
N VAL A 482 -7.44 -12.21 2.01
CA VAL A 482 -6.04 -12.46 1.58
C VAL A 482 -5.75 -11.82 0.21
N LEU A 483 -6.49 -10.78 -0.16
CA LEU A 483 -6.50 -10.24 -1.52
C LEU A 483 -5.14 -9.65 -1.92
N SER A 484 -4.39 -9.11 -0.95
CA SER A 484 -3.04 -8.60 -1.19
C SER A 484 -2.08 -9.70 -1.64
N ALA A 485 -2.09 -10.85 -0.97
CA ALA A 485 -1.32 -12.03 -1.38
C ALA A 485 -1.77 -12.53 -2.76
N LEU A 486 -3.08 -12.55 -3.04
CA LEU A 486 -3.59 -12.89 -4.36
C LEU A 486 -3.12 -11.91 -5.45
N GLY A 487 -3.19 -10.61 -5.19
CA GLY A 487 -2.74 -9.57 -6.10
C GLY A 487 -1.24 -9.61 -6.38
N ILE A 488 -0.42 -9.95 -5.38
CA ILE A 488 1.00 -10.27 -5.56
C ILE A 488 1.19 -11.43 -6.53
N GLY A 489 0.35 -12.45 -6.42
CA GLY A 489 0.30 -13.58 -7.36
C GLY A 489 0.00 -13.18 -8.80
N LEU A 490 -0.92 -12.24 -8.98
CA LEU A 490 -1.44 -11.78 -10.28
C LEU A 490 -0.63 -10.63 -10.90
N ALA A 491 0.33 -10.08 -10.17
CA ALA A 491 1.11 -8.93 -10.62
C ALA A 491 2.04 -9.29 -11.79
N ASP A 492 2.20 -8.32 -12.70
CA ASP A 492 3.12 -8.39 -13.82
C ASP A 492 4.56 -8.08 -13.35
N ILE A 493 5.54 -8.55 -14.10
CA ILE A 493 6.92 -8.10 -13.92
C ILE A 493 7.06 -6.75 -14.60
N ARG A 494 7.55 -5.74 -13.87
CA ARG A 494 7.68 -4.37 -14.40
C ARG A 494 9.08 -3.85 -14.21
N HIS A 495 9.57 -3.13 -15.21
CA HIS A 495 10.78 -2.34 -15.09
C HIS A 495 10.51 -0.94 -15.63
N LEU A 496 10.88 0.06 -14.85
CA LEU A 496 10.75 1.46 -15.21
C LEU A 496 12.13 2.09 -15.31
N SER A 497 12.45 2.63 -16.48
CA SER A 497 13.64 3.43 -16.72
C SER A 497 13.25 4.88 -16.99
N GLU A 498 13.96 5.81 -16.39
CA GLU A 498 13.70 7.25 -16.49
C GLU A 498 14.98 8.02 -16.76
N GLY A 499 14.87 9.17 -17.40
CA GLY A 499 15.99 10.09 -17.56
C GLY A 499 15.55 11.53 -17.77
N ALA A 500 16.33 12.46 -17.23
CA ALA A 500 16.12 13.89 -17.45
C ALA A 500 16.37 14.29 -18.93
N VAL A 501 15.61 15.28 -19.41
CA VAL A 501 15.77 15.93 -20.70
C VAL A 501 15.98 17.43 -20.49
N GLU A 502 15.03 18.11 -19.82
CA GLU A 502 15.03 19.56 -19.55
C GLU A 502 15.26 20.39 -20.81
N SER A 503 14.36 20.31 -21.79
CA SER A 503 14.44 21.06 -23.06
C SER A 503 13.05 21.38 -23.63
N VAL A 504 12.98 22.42 -24.47
CA VAL A 504 11.72 22.87 -25.09
C VAL A 504 11.20 21.83 -26.07
N LEU A 505 9.93 21.47 -25.96
CA LEU A 505 9.24 20.55 -26.88
C LEU A 505 9.30 21.10 -28.32
N SER A 506 9.89 20.33 -29.22
CA SER A 506 10.01 20.64 -30.65
C SER A 506 10.16 19.35 -31.45
N GLU A 507 9.83 19.36 -32.73
CA GLU A 507 9.99 18.20 -33.61
C GLU A 507 11.47 17.80 -33.74
N GLU A 508 12.37 18.78 -33.80
CA GLU A 508 13.82 18.55 -33.83
C GLU A 508 14.31 17.83 -32.57
N LEU A 509 13.85 18.25 -31.39
CA LEU A 509 14.20 17.58 -30.14
C LEU A 509 13.68 16.14 -30.11
N LEU A 510 12.45 15.88 -30.57
CA LEU A 510 11.92 14.51 -30.60
C LEU A 510 12.78 13.58 -31.48
N ILE A 511 13.28 14.08 -32.61
CA ILE A 511 14.22 13.35 -33.48
C ILE A 511 15.54 13.08 -32.75
N ASP A 512 16.10 14.09 -32.06
CA ASP A 512 17.36 13.96 -31.31
C ASP A 512 17.26 12.99 -30.13
N LEU A 513 16.06 12.79 -29.57
CA LEU A 513 15.80 11.87 -28.46
C LEU A 513 15.61 10.41 -28.91
N GLU A 514 15.38 10.13 -30.19
CA GLU A 514 15.10 8.78 -30.70
C GLU A 514 16.20 7.75 -30.38
N PRO A 515 17.51 8.05 -30.51
CA PRO A 515 18.55 7.10 -30.11
C PRO A 515 18.50 6.74 -28.61
N LYS A 516 18.11 7.70 -27.76
CA LYS A 516 17.97 7.50 -26.32
C LYS A 516 16.76 6.62 -26.01
N TRP A 517 15.66 6.78 -26.74
CA TRP A 517 14.51 5.86 -26.70
C TRP A 517 14.87 4.43 -27.02
N ILE A 518 15.56 4.20 -28.14
CA ILE A 518 15.98 2.86 -28.54
C ILE A 518 16.85 2.21 -27.46
N SER A 519 17.79 2.96 -26.88
CA SER A 519 18.66 2.48 -25.82
C SER A 519 17.88 2.12 -24.54
N MET A 520 17.05 3.04 -24.04
CA MET A 520 16.27 2.82 -22.81
C MET A 520 15.27 1.67 -22.96
N GLU A 521 14.65 1.54 -24.12
CA GLU A 521 13.73 0.44 -24.44
C GLU A 521 14.45 -0.90 -24.47
N ALA A 522 15.58 -0.99 -25.18
CA ALA A 522 16.36 -2.22 -25.24
C ALA A 522 16.87 -2.65 -23.85
N GLU A 523 17.33 -1.71 -23.03
CA GLU A 523 17.75 -1.97 -21.65
C GLU A 523 16.58 -2.48 -20.79
N SER A 524 15.44 -1.77 -20.82
CA SER A 524 14.26 -2.12 -20.02
C SER A 524 13.71 -3.50 -20.38
N VAL A 525 13.64 -3.79 -21.68
CA VAL A 525 13.22 -5.10 -22.18
C VAL A 525 14.20 -6.19 -21.74
N ASN A 526 15.51 -5.94 -21.78
CA ASN A 526 16.51 -6.91 -21.35
C ASN A 526 16.43 -7.22 -19.84
N VAL A 527 16.10 -6.21 -19.01
CA VAL A 527 15.89 -6.42 -17.56
C VAL A 527 14.69 -7.33 -17.30
N VAL A 528 13.57 -7.15 -18.01
CA VAL A 528 12.40 -8.02 -17.88
C VAL A 528 12.68 -9.44 -18.41
N LYS A 529 13.37 -9.57 -19.55
CA LYS A 529 13.75 -10.88 -20.13
C LYS A 529 14.63 -11.71 -19.20
N LYS A 530 15.61 -11.10 -18.54
CA LYS A 530 16.51 -11.78 -17.59
C LYS A 530 15.76 -12.40 -16.39
N GLN A 531 14.53 -11.99 -16.15
CA GLN A 531 13.66 -12.51 -15.09
C GLN A 531 12.74 -13.65 -15.59
N GLY A 532 13.01 -14.20 -16.78
CA GLY A 532 12.33 -15.39 -17.30
C GLY A 532 11.09 -15.14 -18.16
N VAL A 533 10.83 -13.89 -18.55
CA VAL A 533 9.69 -13.53 -19.43
C VAL A 533 10.07 -13.70 -20.90
N LEU A 534 9.16 -14.29 -21.69
CA LEU A 534 9.36 -14.46 -23.13
C LEU A 534 9.14 -13.16 -23.89
N ASP A 535 9.87 -12.96 -25.00
CA ASP A 535 9.81 -11.75 -25.84
C ASP A 535 8.38 -11.36 -26.27
N ASN A 536 7.53 -12.33 -26.57
CA ASN A 536 6.15 -12.11 -27.03
C ASN A 536 5.18 -11.76 -25.88
N GLN A 537 5.62 -11.81 -24.63
CA GLN A 537 4.87 -11.44 -23.43
C GLN A 537 5.32 -10.08 -22.87
N ILE A 538 6.25 -9.39 -23.55
CA ILE A 538 6.77 -8.10 -23.11
C ILE A 538 6.17 -6.98 -23.96
N THR A 539 5.56 -6.00 -23.31
CA THR A 539 5.11 -4.76 -23.92
C THR A 539 5.90 -3.58 -23.35
N THR A 540 5.99 -2.50 -24.12
CA THR A 540 6.70 -1.27 -23.72
C THR A 540 5.78 -0.06 -23.86
N MET A 541 5.89 0.86 -22.91
CA MET A 541 5.17 2.14 -22.91
C MET A 541 6.19 3.28 -22.78
N LYS A 542 6.03 4.32 -23.59
CA LYS A 542 6.92 5.49 -23.62
C LYS A 542 6.14 6.73 -23.21
N ARG A 543 6.65 7.47 -22.22
CA ARG A 543 6.00 8.66 -21.68
C ARG A 543 7.00 9.82 -21.54
N PHE A 544 6.49 11.03 -21.70
CA PHE A 544 7.20 12.27 -21.39
C PHE A 544 6.61 12.91 -20.13
N GLY A 545 7.48 13.45 -19.28
CA GLY A 545 7.09 14.41 -18.25
C GLY A 545 7.08 15.81 -18.86
N ILE A 546 5.90 16.41 -19.05
CA ILE A 546 5.73 17.73 -19.66
C ILE A 546 5.32 18.75 -18.61
N ARG A 547 5.91 19.95 -18.66
CA ARG A 547 5.53 21.10 -17.84
C ARG A 547 5.55 22.39 -18.65
N TYR A 548 4.76 23.38 -18.23
CA TYR A 548 4.92 24.75 -18.74
C TYR A 548 6.26 25.35 -18.29
N ALA A 549 6.88 26.15 -19.16
CA ALA A 549 8.05 26.96 -18.80
C ALA A 549 7.76 27.84 -17.58
N GLY A 550 8.66 27.83 -16.61
CA GLY A 550 8.50 28.51 -15.32
C GLY A 550 7.57 27.81 -14.31
N SER A 551 7.06 26.63 -14.61
CA SER A 551 6.38 25.73 -13.65
C SER A 551 7.32 24.62 -13.19
N ASP A 552 7.13 24.12 -11.97
CA ASP A 552 7.87 23.00 -11.38
C ASP A 552 7.05 21.68 -11.34
N THR A 553 5.82 21.71 -11.84
CA THR A 553 4.90 20.57 -11.89
C THR A 553 4.82 20.01 -13.30
N ALA A 554 5.25 18.75 -13.47
CA ALA A 554 5.10 18.01 -14.71
C ALA A 554 3.95 17.00 -14.64
N LEU A 555 3.33 16.75 -15.79
CA LEU A 555 2.34 15.71 -16.01
C LEU A 555 2.92 14.68 -16.98
N GLN A 556 2.62 13.40 -16.74
CA GLN A 556 3.03 12.31 -17.63
C GLN A 556 2.05 12.22 -18.80
N VAL A 557 2.58 12.25 -20.02
CA VAL A 557 1.80 12.09 -21.25
C VAL A 557 2.47 11.05 -22.13
N ASP A 558 1.68 10.31 -22.90
CA ASP A 558 2.21 9.34 -23.84
C ASP A 558 3.10 10.02 -24.89
N ALA A 559 4.22 9.39 -25.20
CA ALA A 559 5.11 9.88 -26.23
C ALA A 559 4.45 9.79 -27.61
N GLY A 560 4.59 10.83 -28.42
CA GLY A 560 3.98 10.93 -29.73
C GLY A 560 4.53 12.11 -30.53
N SER A 561 3.77 12.56 -31.53
CA SER A 561 4.10 13.81 -32.23
C SER A 561 4.01 15.02 -31.29
N CYS A 562 4.66 16.12 -31.66
CA CYS A 562 4.62 17.35 -30.86
C CYS A 562 3.16 17.79 -30.56
N SER A 563 2.28 17.75 -31.57
CA SER A 563 0.85 18.08 -31.41
C SER A 563 0.14 17.15 -30.43
N ALA A 564 0.36 15.84 -30.53
CA ALA A 564 -0.30 14.85 -29.67
C ALA A 564 0.13 15.00 -28.20
N VAL A 565 1.44 15.22 -27.97
CA VAL A 565 2.00 15.48 -26.65
C VAL A 565 1.42 16.77 -26.05
N GLN A 566 1.33 17.84 -26.84
CA GLN A 566 0.74 19.11 -26.40
C GLN A 566 -0.75 18.97 -26.07
N GLU A 567 -1.55 18.39 -26.96
CA GLU A 567 -2.99 18.22 -26.76
C GLU A 567 -3.29 17.38 -25.52
N SER A 568 -2.58 16.25 -25.34
CA SER A 568 -2.71 15.40 -24.17
C SER A 568 -2.35 16.13 -22.87
N PHE A 569 -1.24 16.89 -22.88
CA PHE A 569 -0.84 17.69 -21.72
C PHE A 569 -1.87 18.75 -21.36
N GLU A 570 -2.37 19.50 -22.34
CA GLU A 570 -3.35 20.56 -22.12
C GLU A 570 -4.71 20.02 -21.64
N GLU A 571 -5.15 18.87 -22.13
CA GLU A 571 -6.36 18.19 -21.65
C GLU A 571 -6.22 17.77 -20.18
N GLN A 572 -5.14 17.07 -19.84
CA GLN A 572 -4.87 16.66 -18.46
C GLN A 572 -4.71 17.85 -17.53
N HIS A 573 -3.98 18.90 -17.96
CA HIS A 573 -3.76 20.10 -17.17
C HIS A 573 -5.08 20.84 -16.92
N ARG A 574 -5.96 20.94 -17.92
CA ARG A 574 -7.30 21.53 -17.76
C ARG A 574 -8.18 20.72 -16.82
N SER A 575 -8.18 19.41 -16.96
CA SER A 575 -8.95 18.52 -16.07
C SER A 575 -8.51 18.67 -14.61
N ARG A 576 -7.19 18.68 -14.36
CA ARG A 576 -6.62 18.71 -13.02
C ARG A 576 -6.61 20.09 -12.36
N PHE A 577 -6.36 21.15 -13.13
CA PHE A 577 -6.16 22.51 -12.58
C PHE A 577 -7.19 23.54 -13.05
N GLY A 578 -8.05 23.19 -14.02
CA GLY A 578 -9.11 24.06 -14.53
C GLY A 578 -8.68 25.08 -15.58
N PHE A 579 -7.42 25.07 -16.04
CA PHE A 579 -6.90 26.03 -17.03
C PHE A 579 -5.79 25.45 -17.91
N ILE A 580 -5.41 26.20 -18.96
CA ILE A 580 -4.21 25.99 -19.80
C ILE A 580 -3.46 27.32 -19.95
N SER A 581 -2.17 27.29 -20.32
CA SER A 581 -1.32 28.47 -20.56
C SER A 581 -0.72 28.46 -21.97
N PRO A 582 -1.53 28.70 -23.02
CA PRO A 582 -1.10 28.57 -24.42
C PRO A 582 0.03 29.53 -24.82
N GLU A 583 0.26 30.59 -24.05
CA GLU A 583 1.36 31.55 -24.25
C GLU A 583 2.72 31.06 -23.75
N LYS A 584 2.76 29.96 -22.99
CA LYS A 584 3.99 29.40 -22.42
C LYS A 584 4.49 28.22 -23.24
N GLU A 585 5.80 28.17 -23.40
CA GLU A 585 6.46 27.00 -23.99
C GLU A 585 6.28 25.76 -23.11
N LEU A 586 6.23 24.60 -23.76
CA LEU A 586 6.24 23.30 -23.09
C LEU A 586 7.68 22.81 -22.98
N ILE A 587 8.04 22.34 -21.78
CA ILE A 587 9.34 21.75 -21.47
C ILE A 587 9.15 20.25 -21.28
N ILE A 588 9.93 19.44 -22.00
CA ILE A 588 10.14 18.04 -21.68
C ILE A 588 11.09 17.99 -20.47
N GLU A 589 10.56 17.76 -19.27
CA GLU A 589 11.34 17.58 -18.03
C GLU A 589 12.10 16.25 -18.09
N SER A 590 11.37 15.17 -18.40
CA SER A 590 11.86 13.81 -18.33
C SER A 590 11.27 12.92 -19.41
N MET A 591 11.90 11.78 -19.58
CA MET A 591 11.50 10.73 -20.49
C MET A 591 11.50 9.39 -19.73
N GLN A 592 10.51 8.55 -19.98
CA GLN A 592 10.27 7.31 -19.26
C GLN A 592 9.95 6.17 -20.23
N VAL A 593 10.51 4.99 -19.96
CA VAL A 593 10.13 3.72 -20.59
C VAL A 593 9.72 2.72 -19.52
N GLU A 594 8.50 2.19 -19.62
CA GLU A 594 8.03 1.08 -18.80
C GLU A 594 7.99 -0.19 -19.66
N ALA A 595 8.72 -1.23 -19.26
CA ALA A 595 8.61 -2.56 -19.83
C ALA A 595 7.77 -3.44 -18.89
N VAL A 596 6.76 -4.11 -19.44
CA VAL A 596 5.81 -4.96 -18.69
C VAL A 596 5.87 -6.36 -19.26
N GLY A 597 6.27 -7.32 -18.43
CA GLY A 597 6.17 -8.74 -18.70
C GLY A 597 4.87 -9.30 -18.12
N VAL A 598 3.92 -9.60 -19.00
CA VAL A 598 2.57 -10.06 -18.60
C VAL A 598 2.67 -11.43 -17.92
N SER A 599 2.18 -11.53 -16.69
CA SER A 599 2.07 -12.82 -15.99
C SER A 599 0.95 -13.66 -16.62
N ASP A 600 1.07 -14.98 -16.57
CA ASP A 600 0.00 -15.88 -17.02
C ASP A 600 -1.32 -15.54 -16.30
N SER A 601 -2.41 -15.47 -17.06
CA SER A 601 -3.76 -15.32 -16.51
C SER A 601 -4.09 -16.54 -15.66
N VAL A 602 -4.41 -16.33 -14.39
CA VAL A 602 -4.87 -17.40 -13.50
C VAL A 602 -6.40 -17.42 -13.55
N ASP A 603 -6.98 -18.53 -13.99
CA ASP A 603 -8.40 -18.78 -13.79
C ASP A 603 -8.64 -18.99 -12.28
N LEU A 604 -9.18 -17.97 -11.63
CA LEU A 604 -9.56 -17.98 -10.22
C LEU A 604 -10.95 -18.60 -10.06
N LEU A 605 -11.10 -19.86 -10.47
CA LEU A 605 -12.32 -20.60 -10.22
C LEU A 605 -12.35 -21.01 -8.74
N SER A 606 -13.10 -20.29 -7.91
CA SER A 606 -13.46 -20.80 -6.59
C SER A 606 -14.55 -21.86 -6.79
N GLY A 607 -14.26 -23.11 -6.41
CA GLY A 607 -15.26 -24.17 -6.43
C GLY A 607 -16.41 -23.84 -5.49
N GLN A 608 -17.64 -23.91 -5.98
CA GLN A 608 -18.82 -23.86 -5.11
C GLN A 608 -18.90 -25.17 -4.33
N SER A 609 -18.97 -25.05 -3.01
CA SER A 609 -19.25 -26.17 -2.14
C SER A 609 -20.77 -26.35 -2.06
N ASP A 610 -21.29 -27.43 -2.64
CA ASP A 610 -22.66 -27.90 -2.39
C ASP A 610 -22.75 -28.35 -0.92
N THR A 611 -22.91 -27.36 -0.03
CA THR A 611 -23.14 -27.58 1.40
C THR A 611 -24.62 -27.41 1.70
N ASP A 612 -25.21 -28.39 2.40
CA ASP A 612 -26.64 -28.40 2.74
C ASP A 612 -27.02 -27.41 3.87
N GLN A 613 -26.04 -26.73 4.51
CA GLN A 613 -26.28 -25.77 5.60
C GLN A 613 -26.15 -24.32 5.12
N ASP A 614 -27.24 -23.80 4.55
CA ASP A 614 -27.36 -22.40 4.13
C ASP A 614 -27.37 -21.42 5.33
N LEU A 615 -28.07 -21.76 6.42
CA LEU A 615 -28.32 -20.87 7.57
C LEU A 615 -27.59 -21.36 8.82
N LEU A 616 -26.66 -20.55 9.33
CA LEU A 616 -25.92 -20.81 10.58
C LEU A 616 -26.77 -20.49 11.83
N GLY A 617 -27.69 -19.53 11.71
CA GLY A 617 -28.62 -19.16 12.77
C GLY A 617 -29.30 -17.83 12.51
N VAL A 618 -30.21 -17.44 13.40
CA VAL A 618 -30.81 -16.10 13.45
C VAL A 618 -30.48 -15.52 14.81
N PHE A 619 -29.90 -14.32 14.82
CA PHE A 619 -29.41 -13.68 16.03
C PHE A 619 -29.81 -12.21 16.05
N SER A 620 -30.00 -11.67 17.25
CA SER A 620 -30.24 -10.24 17.41
C SER A 620 -28.97 -9.45 17.06
N THR A 621 -29.11 -8.45 16.20
CA THR A 621 -28.09 -7.45 15.90
C THR A 621 -28.70 -6.06 15.99
N VAL A 622 -27.88 -5.02 16.17
CA VAL A 622 -28.34 -3.63 16.08
C VAL A 622 -27.75 -2.99 14.83
N MET A 623 -28.64 -2.49 13.97
CA MET A 623 -28.31 -1.84 12.71
C MET A 623 -29.23 -0.64 12.51
N ASN A 624 -28.64 0.54 12.31
CA ASN A 624 -29.36 1.79 12.08
C ASN A 624 -30.29 2.15 13.27
N GLY A 625 -29.77 2.04 14.50
CA GLY A 625 -30.49 2.40 15.72
C GLY A 625 -31.56 1.40 16.18
N GLU A 626 -31.78 0.33 15.43
CA GLU A 626 -32.88 -0.61 15.68
C GLU A 626 -32.36 -2.06 15.80
N PRO A 627 -32.95 -2.89 16.68
CA PRO A 627 -32.64 -4.30 16.76
C PRO A 627 -33.30 -5.10 15.62
N HIS A 628 -32.56 -6.03 15.04
CA HIS A 628 -33.01 -6.91 13.96
C HIS A 628 -32.75 -8.38 14.27
N GLU A 629 -33.72 -9.24 13.99
CA GLU A 629 -33.52 -10.69 13.92
C GLU A 629 -32.79 -11.03 12.62
N THR A 630 -31.49 -11.23 12.71
CA THR A 630 -30.58 -11.22 11.56
C THR A 630 -30.12 -12.63 11.22
N PRO A 631 -30.36 -13.13 10.00
CA PRO A 631 -29.83 -14.41 9.55
C PRO A 631 -28.31 -14.33 9.36
N PHE A 632 -27.61 -15.31 9.93
CA PHE A 632 -26.20 -15.57 9.69
C PHE A 632 -26.09 -16.73 8.71
N VAL A 633 -25.43 -16.50 7.58
CA VAL A 633 -25.40 -17.41 6.43
C VAL A 633 -23.95 -17.73 6.11
N ALA A 634 -23.63 -19.00 5.89
CA ALA A 634 -22.31 -19.37 5.42
C ALA A 634 -22.13 -18.91 3.97
N ARG A 635 -21.09 -18.11 3.67
CA ARG A 635 -20.83 -17.62 2.31
C ARG A 635 -20.75 -18.74 1.29
N ALA A 636 -20.11 -19.85 1.66
CA ALA A 636 -19.92 -21.02 0.79
C ALA A 636 -21.24 -21.71 0.38
N ALA A 637 -22.33 -21.47 1.11
CA ALA A 637 -23.65 -22.03 0.83
C ALA A 637 -24.55 -21.09 -0.02
N LEU A 638 -24.03 -19.94 -0.45
CA LEU A 638 -24.78 -19.03 -1.32
C LEU A 638 -25.00 -19.65 -2.70
N LYS A 639 -26.25 -19.63 -3.14
CA LYS A 639 -26.64 -20.10 -4.47
C LYS A 639 -26.45 -18.98 -5.49
N THR A 640 -25.74 -19.26 -6.57
CA THR A 640 -25.51 -18.31 -7.67
C THR A 640 -26.79 -17.63 -8.11
N GLY A 641 -26.76 -16.30 -8.24
CA GLY A 641 -27.88 -15.52 -8.75
C GLY A 641 -29.08 -15.40 -7.81
N LYS A 642 -29.07 -16.04 -6.62
CA LYS A 642 -30.12 -15.87 -5.62
C LYS A 642 -29.72 -14.77 -4.63
N PRO A 643 -30.44 -13.64 -4.57
CA PRO A 643 -30.09 -12.55 -3.66
C PRO A 643 -30.39 -12.90 -2.20
N VAL A 644 -29.50 -12.45 -1.30
CA VAL A 644 -29.74 -12.32 0.13
C VAL A 644 -30.07 -10.85 0.41
N LEU A 645 -31.19 -10.58 1.07
CA LEU A 645 -31.60 -9.22 1.42
C LEU A 645 -31.10 -8.88 2.84
N GLY A 646 -30.62 -7.65 3.03
CA GLY A 646 -30.29 -7.11 4.35
C GLY A 646 -31.54 -6.80 5.18
N PRO A 647 -31.49 -6.86 6.52
CA PRO A 647 -30.31 -7.16 7.35
C PRO A 647 -29.91 -8.64 7.27
N ALA A 648 -28.62 -8.92 7.03
CA ALA A 648 -28.04 -10.25 7.04
C ALA A 648 -26.54 -10.19 7.33
N VAL A 649 -25.96 -11.28 7.84
CA VAL A 649 -24.51 -11.41 8.02
C VAL A 649 -24.01 -12.65 7.28
N LEU A 650 -23.01 -12.46 6.43
CA LEU A 650 -22.33 -13.55 5.72
C LEU A 650 -21.03 -13.87 6.44
N VAL A 651 -20.86 -15.14 6.78
CA VAL A 651 -19.69 -15.65 7.50
C VAL A 651 -18.83 -16.46 6.54
N GLU A 652 -17.53 -16.19 6.54
CA GLU A 652 -16.52 -16.95 5.82
C GLU A 652 -15.27 -17.10 6.67
N GLU A 653 -14.36 -17.99 6.26
CA GLU A 653 -13.16 -18.30 7.05
C GLU A 653 -12.24 -17.08 7.27
N THR A 654 -12.17 -16.18 6.29
CA THR A 654 -11.23 -15.05 6.29
C THR A 654 -11.87 -13.70 6.62
N GLY A 655 -13.16 -13.65 6.94
CA GLY A 655 -13.86 -12.39 7.18
C GLY A 655 -15.35 -12.52 7.52
N THR A 656 -15.99 -11.38 7.74
CA THR A 656 -17.44 -11.28 7.97
C THR A 656 -17.97 -10.10 7.16
N THR A 657 -19.00 -10.34 6.36
CA THR A 657 -19.65 -9.31 5.55
C THR A 657 -21.02 -8.98 6.13
N VAL A 658 -21.24 -7.71 6.47
CA VAL A 658 -22.51 -7.22 7.00
C VAL A 658 -23.33 -6.62 5.85
N ILE A 659 -24.52 -7.18 5.62
CA ILE A 659 -25.47 -6.66 4.64
C ILE A 659 -26.47 -5.79 5.39
N GLU A 660 -26.24 -4.48 5.39
CA GLU A 660 -27.10 -3.51 6.08
C GLU A 660 -28.53 -3.46 5.49
N PRO A 661 -29.54 -3.03 6.26
CA PRO A 661 -30.89 -2.84 5.75
C PRO A 661 -30.93 -1.98 4.46
N GLY A 662 -31.66 -2.46 3.45
CA GLY A 662 -31.76 -1.78 2.16
C GLY A 662 -30.69 -2.16 1.13
N TRP A 663 -29.75 -3.03 1.50
CA TRP A 663 -28.80 -3.67 0.59
C TRP A 663 -29.22 -5.11 0.25
N SER A 664 -28.71 -5.61 -0.87
CA SER A 664 -28.82 -7.02 -1.26
C SER A 664 -27.47 -7.54 -1.72
N ALA A 665 -27.15 -8.80 -1.41
CA ALA A 665 -25.93 -9.46 -1.86
C ALA A 665 -26.26 -10.64 -2.78
N THR A 666 -25.53 -10.78 -3.89
CA THR A 666 -25.68 -11.88 -4.84
C THR A 666 -24.32 -12.50 -5.16
N ALA A 667 -24.22 -13.82 -5.08
CA ALA A 667 -23.03 -14.54 -5.51
C ALA A 667 -23.03 -14.77 -7.03
N SER A 668 -21.89 -14.50 -7.68
CA SER A 668 -21.64 -14.79 -9.09
C SER A 668 -21.23 -16.26 -9.30
N GLU A 669 -21.13 -16.70 -10.55
CA GLU A 669 -20.63 -18.04 -10.90
C GLU A 669 -19.19 -18.28 -10.41
N ASN A 670 -18.39 -17.22 -10.34
CA ASN A 670 -17.00 -17.26 -9.88
C ASN A 670 -16.87 -17.05 -8.36
N GLY A 671 -17.99 -17.00 -7.62
CA GLY A 671 -18.01 -16.82 -6.17
C GLY A 671 -17.87 -15.37 -5.69
N ASP A 672 -17.66 -14.41 -6.61
CA ASP A 672 -17.71 -12.98 -6.28
C ASP A 672 -19.03 -12.62 -5.65
N LEU A 673 -18.97 -11.79 -4.61
CA LEU A 673 -20.16 -11.26 -3.98
C LEU A 673 -20.37 -9.82 -4.47
N ILE A 674 -21.50 -9.60 -5.12
CA ILE A 674 -21.93 -8.28 -5.58
C ILE A 674 -23.02 -7.78 -4.65
N LEU A 675 -22.78 -6.68 -3.95
CA LEU A 675 -23.81 -6.01 -3.16
C LEU A 675 -24.34 -4.83 -3.95
N GLU A 676 -25.66 -4.72 -3.99
CA GLU A 676 -26.36 -3.61 -4.62
C GLU A 676 -27.33 -2.99 -3.64
N ARG A 677 -27.42 -1.67 -3.71
CA ARG A 677 -28.36 -0.93 -2.89
C ARG A 677 -29.74 -0.93 -3.53
N VAL A 678 -30.70 -1.62 -2.91
CA VAL A 678 -32.03 -1.93 -3.48
C VAL A 678 -33.16 -1.03 -2.99
N VAL A 679 -32.99 -0.41 -1.81
CA VAL A 679 -33.86 0.66 -1.31
C VAL A 679 -33.14 1.97 -1.52
N ALA A 680 -33.77 3.07 -1.95
CA ALA A 680 -33.09 4.38 -2.12
C ALA A 680 -32.64 4.99 -0.78
N LEU A 681 -31.61 5.87 -0.79
CA LEU A 681 -31.16 6.53 0.43
C LEU A 681 -32.22 7.60 0.75
N PRO A 682 -32.58 7.81 2.01
CA PRO A 682 -33.35 8.99 2.38
C PRO A 682 -32.59 10.24 1.92
N ASP A 683 -33.31 11.26 1.44
CA ASP A 683 -32.72 12.57 1.17
C ASP A 683 -32.00 13.05 2.44
N ARG A 684 -30.73 13.47 2.31
CA ARG A 684 -29.93 13.95 3.45
C ARG A 684 -30.67 15.12 4.11
N VAL A 685 -31.24 14.88 5.29
CA VAL A 685 -31.84 15.94 6.12
C VAL A 685 -30.70 16.84 6.59
N ALA A 686 -30.84 18.16 6.38
CA ALA A 686 -29.88 19.13 6.85
C ALA A 686 -29.68 18.98 8.37
N ILE A 687 -28.41 18.91 8.79
CA ILE A 687 -28.03 18.73 10.19
C ILE A 687 -28.58 19.91 11.01
N GLY A 688 -29.31 19.61 12.09
CA GLY A 688 -29.93 20.60 12.98
C GLY A 688 -28.91 21.34 13.86
N THR A 689 -29.40 22.22 14.74
CA THR A 689 -28.57 23.04 15.66
C THR A 689 -28.40 22.44 17.06
N ASP A 690 -28.84 21.20 17.29
CA ASP A 690 -28.75 20.54 18.58
C ASP A 690 -27.33 19.98 18.82
N VAL A 691 -26.82 20.11 20.04
CA VAL A 691 -25.45 19.70 20.39
C VAL A 691 -25.41 18.19 20.66
N ASP A 692 -25.00 17.41 19.67
CA ASP A 692 -24.75 15.98 19.76
C ASP A 692 -23.23 15.69 19.66
N PRO A 693 -22.63 15.01 20.66
CA PRO A 693 -21.20 14.65 20.65
C PRO A 693 -20.72 13.92 19.40
N VAL A 694 -21.56 13.10 18.76
CA VAL A 694 -21.23 12.41 17.50
C VAL A 694 -21.19 13.42 16.35
N GLN A 695 -22.19 14.31 16.29
CA GLN A 695 -22.28 15.32 15.22
C GLN A 695 -21.15 16.34 15.31
N LEU A 696 -20.72 16.71 16.52
CA LEU A 696 -19.58 17.62 16.71
C LEU A 696 -18.29 17.11 16.07
N GLU A 697 -18.03 15.79 16.08
CA GLU A 697 -16.84 15.22 15.45
C GLU A 697 -17.01 15.09 13.94
N ILE A 698 -18.19 14.67 13.47
CA ILE A 698 -18.53 14.61 12.04
C ILE A 698 -18.40 15.99 11.39
N PHE A 699 -18.70 17.09 12.09
CA PHE A 699 -18.56 18.44 11.57
C PHE A 699 -17.11 18.97 11.51
N ASN A 700 -16.18 18.42 12.30
CA ASN A 700 -14.79 18.89 12.34
C ASN A 700 -13.87 18.16 11.35
N ASN A 701 -14.31 17.04 10.81
CA ASN A 701 -13.64 16.26 9.75
C ASN A 701 -14.31 16.48 8.40
#